data_AF-A0AA89AXR2-F1
#
_entry.id   AF-A0AA89AXR2-F1
#
_cell.length_a   1.000
_cell.length_b   1.000
_cell.length_c   1.000
_cell.angle_alpha   90.00
_cell.angle_beta   90.00
_cell.angle_gamma   90.00
#
_symmetry.space_group_name_H-M   'P 1'
#
loop_
_entity.id
_entity.type
_entity.pdbx_description
1 polymer ?
#
loop_
_entity_poly.entity_id
_entity_poly.type
_entity_poly.pdbx_seq_one_letter_code
_entity_poly.pdbx_strand_id
1 'polypeptide(L)'
;MYFFLATLKIAYVLTIPKPIVDEAADEAIKQTAMKQKQRWEDDDTYCKGYILGGLSDTLYDLYEIKYANSTAKELWDDLDSKYKTEDAGNKKFLITWKECRKELKQKKDAMTMQELVKYIQVEENSRNLDRLELEENKSSKALVIDHASSSGTKHKLDGQASASTNRQDKPKKACWKNRKSEDTVDEDKVNPTPEMGEGGELRRSKRARIEKTYGPDFYQFLVEGSRNEVSMLLTCDPTDTEGGLKLLEDLTINANLVQQQVLEKILTQNATTRYLRSFLNGQSPPDKTQFKKKVPIVDYEEVKPYIERIANGEPSDIISAQNITELLTSSGTSAGQPKMMPSTAEDLDRKTFFYNILVPVMNKYVDGLDQGKGMYLLFIKPEIATPAGLVARPVLTSYYKSRNFRNRPFNRYNVYTSPDEAILCPDSKQSMYCQLLCGLVQRHEVLRVGAVFASAFLRAIKFLEDYWKELCSDIRTGQVSDWITDLSCRSAVSLILGKPRPDMADLIEKECSRESWEGIIKKLWPKTKYIEVIVTGSMAQYIPTLEFYSGGLPLISTMYASSECYFGINLNPLSKPPDVSYTLLPNMAYFEFLPVDKNHDEMVQNCNGALSPNCKKVEDDEKVEICEVVDLVDVKVGSYYELVVTTFTGEYVSTLTS
;
A
#
# COMPACT_ATOMS: atom_id res chain seq x y z
N MET A 1 9.76 -2.65 27.56
CA MET A 1 9.37 -3.77 28.46
C MET A 1 9.51 -3.48 29.98
N TYR A 2 10.66 -3.65 30.67
CA TYR A 2 10.72 -3.59 32.17
C TYR A 2 10.02 -2.37 32.82
N PHE A 3 10.16 -1.18 32.24
CA PHE A 3 9.50 0.04 32.72
C PHE A 3 7.96 -0.06 32.69
N PHE A 4 7.39 -0.69 31.65
CA PHE A 4 5.94 -0.91 31.52
C PHE A 4 5.42 -1.86 32.60
N LEU A 5 6.12 -2.97 32.85
CA LEU A 5 5.82 -3.91 33.94
C LEU A 5 5.91 -3.23 35.32
N ALA A 6 6.82 -2.24 35.47
CA ALA A 6 6.93 -1.46 36.70
C ALA A 6 5.77 -0.45 36.86
N THR A 7 5.28 0.17 35.78
CA THR A 7 4.08 1.01 35.82
C THR A 7 2.80 0.22 36.15
N LEU A 8 2.72 -1.05 35.70
CA LEU A 8 1.67 -1.99 36.09
C LEU A 8 1.83 -2.57 37.52
N LYS A 9 2.92 -2.23 38.21
CA LYS A 9 3.29 -2.72 39.55
C LYS A 9 3.53 -4.24 39.67
N ILE A 10 3.72 -4.94 38.55
CA ILE A 10 3.98 -6.39 38.51
C ILE A 10 5.46 -6.76 38.35
N ALA A 11 6.33 -5.83 37.93
CA ALA A 11 7.77 -6.09 37.72
C ALA A 11 8.55 -6.63 38.95
N TYR A 12 7.96 -6.62 40.15
CA TYR A 12 8.59 -7.15 41.34
C TYR A 12 8.81 -8.67 41.28
N VAL A 13 7.96 -9.43 40.58
CA VAL A 13 8.08 -10.90 40.41
C VAL A 13 9.38 -11.32 39.70
N LEU A 14 9.94 -10.43 38.87
CA LEU A 14 11.25 -10.62 38.22
C LEU A 14 12.44 -10.55 39.21
N THR A 15 12.20 -10.10 40.45
CA THR A 15 13.26 -9.84 41.45
C THR A 15 13.01 -10.50 42.80
N ILE A 16 11.74 -10.67 43.20
CA ILE A 16 11.33 -11.26 44.47
C ILE A 16 10.86 -12.70 44.22
N PRO A 17 11.47 -13.72 44.85
CA PRO A 17 11.08 -15.10 44.65
C PRO A 17 9.69 -15.41 45.21
N LYS A 18 9.06 -16.45 44.66
CA LYS A 18 7.75 -16.96 45.05
C LYS A 18 7.68 -17.23 46.58
N PRO A 19 6.67 -16.69 47.29
CA PRO A 19 6.51 -16.91 48.73
C PRO A 19 6.33 -18.39 49.10
N ILE A 20 7.03 -18.82 50.15
CA ILE A 20 6.90 -20.15 50.75
C ILE A 20 5.89 -20.08 51.90
N VAL A 21 5.00 -21.06 51.99
CA VAL A 21 4.06 -21.21 53.11
C VAL A 21 4.64 -22.26 54.05
N ASP A 22 4.93 -21.88 55.29
CA ASP A 22 5.31 -22.83 56.35
C ASP A 22 4.05 -23.54 56.86
N GLU A 23 4.05 -24.88 56.80
CA GLU A 23 2.91 -25.69 57.24
C GLU A 23 2.79 -25.80 58.76
N ALA A 24 3.87 -25.51 59.50
CA ALA A 24 3.94 -25.56 60.96
C ALA A 24 3.60 -24.21 61.64
N ALA A 25 3.34 -23.16 60.86
CA ALA A 25 2.94 -21.84 61.37
C ALA A 25 1.47 -21.77 61.78
N ASP A 26 1.14 -20.83 62.68
CA ASP A 26 -0.25 -20.55 63.11
C ASP A 26 -1.19 -20.31 61.91
N GLU A 27 -2.42 -20.80 62.02
CA GLU A 27 -3.40 -20.83 60.92
C GLU A 27 -3.66 -19.44 60.30
N ALA A 28 -3.65 -18.38 61.10
CA ALA A 28 -3.78 -16.99 60.61
C ALA A 28 -2.57 -16.51 59.79
N ILE A 29 -1.36 -16.96 60.15
CA ILE A 29 -0.12 -16.68 59.41
C ILE A 29 -0.13 -17.48 58.11
N LYS A 30 -0.51 -18.76 58.18
CA LYS A 30 -0.66 -19.67 57.04
C LYS A 30 -1.62 -19.13 55.97
N GLN A 31 -2.81 -18.68 56.38
CA GLN A 31 -3.79 -18.04 55.47
C GLN A 31 -3.28 -16.74 54.85
N THR A 32 -2.50 -15.94 55.59
CA THR A 32 -1.90 -14.71 55.07
C THR A 32 -0.82 -15.00 54.04
N ALA A 33 0.06 -15.98 54.31
CA ALA A 33 1.10 -16.43 53.39
C ALA A 33 0.50 -17.05 52.11
N MET A 34 -0.58 -17.84 52.21
CA MET A 34 -1.30 -18.38 51.06
C MET A 34 -1.86 -17.28 50.14
N LYS A 35 -2.46 -16.22 50.70
CA LYS A 35 -2.97 -15.07 49.91
C LYS A 35 -1.84 -14.30 49.20
N GLN A 36 -0.69 -14.15 49.84
CA GLN A 36 0.49 -13.51 49.22
C GLN A 36 1.08 -14.39 48.11
N LYS A 37 1.13 -15.71 48.31
CA LYS A 37 1.59 -16.68 47.30
C LYS A 37 0.68 -16.67 46.07
N GLN A 38 -0.65 -16.74 46.25
CA GLN A 38 -1.60 -16.71 45.13
C GLN A 38 -1.43 -15.44 44.30
N ARG A 39 -1.40 -14.27 44.96
CA ARG A 39 -1.20 -12.99 44.27
C ARG A 39 0.11 -12.94 43.48
N TRP A 40 1.19 -13.52 44.01
CA TRP A 40 2.47 -13.62 43.29
C TRP A 40 2.35 -14.50 42.05
N GLU A 41 1.61 -15.62 42.11
CA GLU A 41 1.35 -16.52 40.98
C GLU A 41 0.50 -15.84 39.88
N ASP A 42 -0.50 -15.06 40.28
CA ASP A 42 -1.32 -14.26 39.36
C ASP A 42 -0.46 -13.18 38.68
N ASP A 43 0.30 -12.39 39.47
CA ASP A 43 1.17 -11.32 38.97
C ASP A 43 2.32 -11.86 38.07
N ASP A 44 2.88 -13.05 38.35
CA ASP A 44 3.89 -13.74 37.51
C ASP A 44 3.28 -14.17 36.17
N THR A 45 2.05 -14.71 36.19
CA THR A 45 1.31 -15.09 34.98
C THR A 45 1.07 -13.89 34.07
N TYR A 46 0.56 -12.78 34.61
CA TYR A 46 0.39 -11.54 33.85
C TYR A 46 1.72 -10.98 33.35
N CYS A 47 2.76 -10.95 34.19
CA CYS A 47 4.08 -10.45 33.82
C CYS A 47 4.67 -11.23 32.64
N LYS A 48 4.53 -12.56 32.65
CA LYS A 48 4.95 -13.46 31.56
C LYS A 48 4.18 -13.20 30.27
N GLY A 49 2.84 -13.08 30.34
CA GLY A 49 2.00 -12.76 29.19
C GLY A 49 2.37 -11.43 28.53
N TYR A 50 2.64 -10.38 29.31
CA TYR A 50 3.12 -9.09 28.78
C TYR A 50 4.53 -9.15 28.20
N ILE A 51 5.42 -10.00 28.71
CA ILE A 51 6.75 -10.20 28.12
C ILE A 51 6.63 -10.92 26.77
N LEU A 52 5.87 -12.01 26.71
CA LEU A 52 5.64 -12.78 25.48
C LEU A 52 4.93 -11.93 24.41
N GLY A 53 3.86 -11.23 24.76
CA GLY A 53 3.13 -10.34 23.84
C GLY A 53 3.90 -9.10 23.35
N GLY A 54 5.15 -8.90 23.82
CA GLY A 54 6.09 -7.92 23.26
C GLY A 54 7.15 -8.52 22.33
N LEU A 55 7.11 -9.83 22.08
CA LEU A 55 7.94 -10.52 21.09
C LEU A 55 7.25 -10.51 19.72
N SER A 56 8.02 -10.74 18.65
CA SER A 56 7.43 -11.04 17.32
C SER A 56 6.93 -12.48 17.29
N ASP A 57 5.96 -12.79 16.45
CA ASP A 57 5.26 -14.09 16.37
C ASP A 57 6.22 -15.30 16.39
N THR A 58 7.27 -15.29 15.55
CA THR A 58 8.31 -16.34 15.49
C THR A 58 9.13 -16.52 16.79
N LEU A 59 9.23 -15.47 17.61
CA LEU A 59 9.83 -15.52 18.94
C LEU A 59 8.78 -15.83 20.02
N TYR A 60 7.53 -15.39 19.84
CA TYR A 60 6.40 -15.74 20.69
C TYR A 60 6.26 -17.26 20.75
N ASP A 61 6.06 -17.92 19.60
CA ASP A 61 5.87 -19.37 19.50
C ASP A 61 7.03 -20.16 20.16
N LEU A 62 8.26 -19.73 19.90
CA LEU A 62 9.47 -20.38 20.40
C LEU A 62 9.62 -20.20 21.92
N TYR A 63 9.33 -19.01 22.45
CA TYR A 63 9.48 -18.73 23.88
C TYR A 63 8.26 -19.16 24.71
N GLU A 64 7.05 -19.16 24.16
CA GLU A 64 5.85 -19.71 24.80
C GLU A 64 6.05 -21.21 25.07
N ILE A 65 6.44 -21.98 24.04
CA ILE A 65 6.72 -23.42 24.18
C ILE A 65 7.92 -23.65 25.12
N LYS A 66 9.03 -22.92 24.94
CA LYS A 66 10.26 -23.10 25.75
C LYS A 66 10.04 -22.76 27.24
N TYR A 67 9.17 -21.81 27.56
CA TYR A 67 8.93 -21.33 28.93
C TYR A 67 7.54 -21.65 29.48
N ALA A 68 6.75 -22.52 28.85
CA ALA A 68 5.37 -22.83 29.25
C ALA A 68 5.22 -23.07 30.77
N ASN A 69 6.12 -23.87 31.37
CA ASN A 69 6.12 -24.22 32.80
C ASN A 69 7.13 -23.42 33.65
N SER A 70 7.68 -22.32 33.12
CA SER A 70 8.66 -21.46 33.80
C SER A 70 8.05 -20.14 34.29
N THR A 71 8.73 -19.48 35.22
CA THR A 71 8.38 -18.16 35.76
C THR A 71 8.62 -17.03 34.75
N ALA A 72 7.99 -15.88 34.93
CA ALA A 72 8.28 -14.67 34.14
C ALA A 72 9.74 -14.25 34.26
N LYS A 73 10.36 -14.52 35.42
CA LYS A 73 11.77 -14.24 35.69
C LYS A 73 12.71 -15.06 34.81
N GLU A 74 12.50 -16.36 34.69
CA GLU A 74 13.38 -17.23 33.89
C GLU A 74 13.30 -16.91 32.39
N LEU A 75 12.11 -16.53 31.91
CA LEU A 75 11.90 -15.97 30.58
C LEU A 75 12.67 -14.64 30.42
N TRP A 76 12.52 -13.73 31.38
CA TRP A 76 13.19 -12.43 31.38
C TRP A 76 14.72 -12.54 31.38
N ASP A 77 15.29 -13.41 32.22
CA ASP A 77 16.74 -13.56 32.36
C ASP A 77 17.39 -14.19 31.10
N ASP A 78 16.72 -15.12 30.39
CA ASP A 78 17.20 -15.67 29.10
C ASP A 78 17.16 -14.62 27.98
N LEU A 79 16.07 -13.85 27.89
CA LEU A 79 15.94 -12.76 26.93
C LEU A 79 16.99 -11.67 27.20
N ASP A 80 17.12 -11.22 28.45
CA ASP A 80 18.10 -10.20 28.86
C ASP A 80 19.54 -10.66 28.61
N SER A 81 19.86 -11.94 28.84
CA SER A 81 21.17 -12.53 28.52
C SER A 81 21.44 -12.58 27.01
N LYS A 82 20.48 -13.07 26.22
CA LYS A 82 20.60 -13.21 24.75
C LYS A 82 20.74 -11.86 24.06
N TYR A 83 19.89 -10.88 24.41
CA TYR A 83 19.95 -9.55 23.80
C TYR A 83 21.12 -8.70 24.29
N LYS A 84 21.64 -8.91 25.51
CA LYS A 84 22.92 -8.28 25.94
C LYS A 84 24.16 -8.87 25.27
N THR A 85 24.09 -10.10 24.76
CA THR A 85 25.24 -10.74 24.09
C THR A 85 25.27 -10.47 22.58
N GLU A 86 24.12 -10.36 21.91
CA GLU A 86 24.07 -9.88 20.51
C GLU A 86 24.48 -8.40 20.36
N ASP A 87 24.09 -7.54 21.30
CA ASP A 87 24.45 -6.10 21.32
C ASP A 87 25.96 -5.86 21.55
N ALA A 88 26.70 -6.87 22.02
CA ALA A 88 28.16 -6.83 22.10
C ALA A 88 28.85 -7.04 20.73
N GLY A 89 28.17 -7.69 19.77
CA GLY A 89 28.70 -8.04 18.45
C GLY A 89 28.59 -6.91 17.42
N ASN A 90 27.49 -6.14 17.44
CA ASN A 90 27.25 -5.05 16.49
C ASN A 90 27.58 -3.67 17.07
N LYS A 91 28.88 -3.43 17.33
CA LYS A 91 29.38 -2.09 17.73
C LYS A 91 29.44 -1.11 16.56
N LYS A 92 28.28 -0.71 16.04
CA LYS A 92 28.05 0.53 15.29
C LYS A 92 26.57 0.91 15.45
N PHE A 93 26.31 2.22 15.59
CA PHE A 93 24.99 2.80 15.91
C PHE A 93 24.53 2.62 17.36
N LEU A 94 25.30 3.19 18.29
CA LEU A 94 24.83 3.56 19.61
C LEU A 94 24.93 5.09 19.77
N ILE A 95 23.81 5.79 19.58
CA ILE A 95 23.44 6.82 20.56
C ILE A 95 22.98 6.01 21.76
N THR A 96 23.76 6.02 22.85
CA THR A 96 23.54 5.05 23.91
C THR A 96 22.27 5.36 24.69
N TRP A 97 21.58 4.34 25.17
CA TRP A 97 20.45 4.48 26.09
C TRP A 97 20.77 5.34 27.34
N LYS A 98 22.06 5.50 27.70
CA LYS A 98 22.52 6.43 28.74
C LYS A 98 22.33 7.90 28.39
N GLU A 99 22.43 8.28 27.12
CA GLU A 99 22.26 9.65 26.63
C GLU A 99 20.77 10.01 26.55
N CYS A 100 19.94 9.15 25.93
CA CYS A 100 18.48 9.30 25.94
C CYS A 100 17.91 9.37 27.37
N ARG A 101 18.40 8.53 28.30
CA ARG A 101 18.06 8.59 29.74
C ARG A 101 18.51 9.89 30.43
N LYS A 102 19.52 10.58 29.92
CA LYS A 102 20.02 11.85 30.46
C LYS A 102 19.14 13.01 30.02
N GLU A 103 18.71 13.03 28.75
CA GLU A 103 17.77 14.01 28.20
C GLU A 103 16.37 13.87 28.81
N LEU A 104 15.84 12.64 28.91
CA LEU A 104 14.54 12.36 29.55
C LEU A 104 14.53 12.79 31.04
N LYS A 105 15.68 12.70 31.74
CA LYS A 105 15.82 13.23 33.10
C LYS A 105 15.85 14.75 33.17
N GLN A 106 16.30 15.43 32.13
CA GLN A 106 16.31 16.90 32.05
C GLN A 106 14.95 17.48 31.64
N LYS A 107 14.17 16.76 30.82
CA LYS A 107 12.84 17.21 30.35
C LYS A 107 11.65 16.82 31.25
N LYS A 108 11.87 15.95 32.25
CA LYS A 108 10.87 15.48 33.23
C LYS A 108 9.98 16.60 33.81
N ASP A 109 10.57 17.73 34.19
CA ASP A 109 9.86 18.80 34.91
C ASP A 109 9.24 19.86 33.97
N ALA A 110 9.34 19.67 32.64
CA ALA A 110 8.88 20.59 31.61
C ALA A 110 7.80 20.01 30.66
N MET A 111 7.36 18.77 30.89
CA MET A 111 6.49 18.02 29.99
C MET A 111 5.40 17.27 30.77
N THR A 112 4.17 17.27 30.28
CA THR A 112 3.07 16.54 30.91
C THR A 112 3.20 15.03 30.69
N MET A 113 2.56 14.25 31.55
CA MET A 113 2.62 12.78 31.49
C MET A 113 2.03 12.20 30.19
N GLN A 114 1.11 12.92 29.52
CA GLN A 114 0.56 12.51 28.23
C GLN A 114 1.52 12.79 27.06
N GLU A 115 2.23 13.91 27.08
CA GLU A 115 3.26 14.25 26.08
C GLU A 115 4.46 13.30 26.18
N LEU A 116 4.87 12.94 27.41
CA LEU A 116 5.95 11.97 27.64
C LEU A 116 5.59 10.57 27.12
N VAL A 117 4.35 10.12 27.33
CA VAL A 117 3.85 8.86 26.78
C VAL A 117 3.83 8.89 25.25
N LYS A 118 3.34 9.98 24.63
CA LYS A 118 3.39 10.16 23.16
C LYS A 118 4.83 10.10 22.64
N TYR A 119 5.77 10.80 23.26
CA TYR A 119 7.18 10.82 22.86
C TYR A 119 7.83 9.43 22.93
N ILE A 120 7.58 8.68 24.01
CA ILE A 120 8.06 7.30 24.15
C ILE A 120 7.45 6.38 23.08
N GLN A 121 6.15 6.52 22.79
CA GLN A 121 5.48 5.73 21.76
C GLN A 121 6.05 6.00 20.35
N VAL A 122 6.37 7.26 20.03
CA VAL A 122 7.03 7.61 18.75
C VAL A 122 8.41 6.96 18.65
N GLU A 123 9.25 7.09 19.69
CA GLU A 123 10.60 6.48 19.72
C GLU A 123 10.58 4.95 19.65
N GLU A 124 9.66 4.27 20.35
CA GLU A 124 9.54 2.81 20.33
C GLU A 124 9.03 2.31 18.96
N ASN A 125 8.12 3.05 18.33
CA ASN A 125 7.68 2.79 16.96
C ASN A 125 8.80 2.98 15.92
N SER A 126 9.64 4.02 16.05
CA SER A 126 10.81 4.20 15.17
C SER A 126 11.82 3.06 15.29
N ARG A 127 12.10 2.57 16.50
CA ARG A 127 13.04 1.45 16.72
C ARG A 127 12.55 0.12 16.15
N ASN A 128 11.24 -0.13 16.18
CA ASN A 128 10.66 -1.29 15.52
C ASN A 128 10.76 -1.19 13.99
N LEU A 129 10.68 0.02 13.44
CA LEU A 129 10.84 0.29 12.00
C LEU A 129 12.26 -0.06 11.52
N ASP A 130 13.29 0.39 12.24
CA ASP A 130 14.70 0.10 11.95
C ASP A 130 15.02 -1.40 12.06
N ARG A 131 14.38 -2.10 13.01
CA ARG A 131 14.52 -3.55 13.21
C ARG A 131 13.96 -4.35 12.04
N LEU A 132 12.80 -3.96 11.50
CA LEU A 132 12.19 -4.60 10.33
C LEU A 132 13.05 -4.44 9.06
N GLU A 133 13.68 -3.27 8.85
CA GLU A 133 14.61 -3.08 7.72
C GLU A 133 15.87 -3.95 7.84
N LEU A 134 16.35 -4.23 9.06
CA LEU A 134 17.47 -5.15 9.27
C LEU A 134 17.11 -6.63 9.02
N GLU A 135 15.85 -7.01 9.15
CA GLU A 135 15.36 -8.36 8.86
C GLU A 135 15.09 -8.56 7.35
N GLU A 136 14.47 -7.58 6.65
CA GLU A 136 14.36 -7.58 5.17
C GLU A 136 15.74 -7.66 4.49
N ASN A 137 16.73 -6.90 4.98
CA ASN A 137 18.10 -6.88 4.43
C ASN A 137 18.92 -8.15 4.74
N LYS A 138 18.56 -8.93 5.76
CA LYS A 138 19.18 -10.24 6.04
C LYS A 138 18.60 -11.32 5.12
N SER A 139 17.29 -11.35 4.94
CA SER A 139 16.63 -12.27 3.99
C SER A 139 17.17 -12.11 2.56
N SER A 140 17.41 -10.86 2.15
CA SER A 140 17.96 -10.50 0.82
C SER A 140 19.40 -10.96 0.54
N LYS A 141 20.10 -11.58 1.51
CA LYS A 141 21.50 -12.05 1.36
C LYS A 141 21.68 -13.56 1.49
N ALA A 142 20.62 -14.32 1.76
CA ALA A 142 20.69 -15.74 2.09
C ALA A 142 20.38 -16.70 0.92
N LEU A 143 20.76 -16.35 -0.31
CA LEU A 143 20.67 -17.24 -1.48
C LEU A 143 21.92 -17.14 -2.38
N VAL A 144 23.03 -17.68 -1.87
CA VAL A 144 24.13 -18.16 -2.71
C VAL A 144 24.36 -19.63 -2.33
N ILE A 145 23.88 -20.54 -3.18
CA ILE A 145 24.17 -21.97 -3.08
C ILE A 145 25.27 -22.27 -4.08
N ASP A 146 26.45 -22.58 -3.57
CA ASP A 146 27.56 -23.09 -4.38
C ASP A 146 27.20 -24.46 -4.98
N HIS A 147 27.16 -24.55 -6.32
CA HIS A 147 27.26 -25.83 -7.01
C HIS A 147 28.64 -26.02 -7.61
N ALA A 148 29.52 -26.60 -6.80
CA ALA A 148 30.78 -27.16 -7.28
C ALA A 148 30.53 -28.51 -7.98
N SER A 149 30.83 -28.58 -9.28
CA SER A 149 31.12 -29.86 -9.96
C SER A 149 32.11 -29.65 -11.10
N SER A 150 33.09 -30.54 -11.20
CA SER A 150 34.36 -30.34 -11.91
C SER A 150 34.42 -30.91 -13.33
N SER A 151 35.14 -30.24 -14.23
CA SER A 151 36.05 -30.89 -15.20
C SER A 151 37.05 -29.88 -15.78
N GLY A 152 38.29 -30.31 -16.05
CA GLY A 152 39.35 -29.47 -16.65
C GLY A 152 39.10 -29.04 -18.10
N THR A 153 39.98 -28.28 -18.77
CA THR A 153 41.44 -28.27 -18.61
C THR A 153 42.07 -26.94 -19.09
N LYS A 154 43.27 -26.64 -18.58
CA LYS A 154 44.20 -25.54 -18.91
C LYS A 154 44.15 -25.04 -20.37
N HIS A 155 44.26 -23.71 -20.54
CA HIS A 155 45.48 -23.13 -21.14
C HIS A 155 45.72 -21.67 -20.71
N LYS A 156 46.96 -21.39 -20.29
CA LYS A 156 47.50 -20.03 -20.13
C LYS A 156 47.80 -19.43 -21.51
N LEU A 157 47.71 -18.11 -21.62
CA LEU A 157 48.80 -17.27 -22.16
C LEU A 157 48.61 -15.79 -21.76
N ASP A 158 49.66 -15.21 -21.18
CA ASP A 158 49.78 -13.79 -20.87
C ASP A 158 50.06 -12.96 -22.14
N GLY A 159 49.69 -11.68 -22.16
CA GLY A 159 50.01 -10.79 -23.31
C GLY A 159 49.51 -9.35 -23.14
N GLN A 160 50.39 -8.44 -22.70
CA GLN A 160 50.11 -7.01 -22.53
C GLN A 160 50.11 -6.24 -23.86
N ALA A 161 49.41 -5.09 -23.89
CA ALA A 161 49.79 -3.83 -24.59
C ALA A 161 50.01 -3.85 -26.13
N SER A 162 49.83 -2.78 -26.91
CA SER A 162 49.33 -1.40 -26.70
C SER A 162 48.93 -0.78 -28.07
N ALA A 163 48.47 0.47 -28.06
CA ALA A 163 48.16 1.35 -29.20
C ALA A 163 48.91 1.07 -30.53
N SER A 164 48.29 1.24 -31.70
CA SER A 164 48.12 2.59 -32.27
C SER A 164 47.34 2.64 -33.60
N THR A 165 46.85 3.84 -33.88
CA THR A 165 46.28 4.41 -35.12
C THR A 165 46.68 3.78 -36.47
N ASN A 166 45.71 3.69 -37.39
CA ASN A 166 45.82 4.47 -38.63
C ASN A 166 44.47 4.87 -39.28
N ARG A 167 44.51 5.91 -40.12
CA ARG A 167 43.39 6.50 -40.88
C ARG A 167 43.63 6.35 -42.39
N GLN A 168 42.62 6.76 -43.18
CA GLN A 168 42.53 6.80 -44.65
C GLN A 168 42.00 5.48 -45.26
N ASP A 169 41.06 5.46 -46.22
CA ASP A 169 40.67 6.54 -47.14
C ASP A 169 39.15 6.74 -47.36
N LYS A 170 38.77 7.84 -48.04
CA LYS A 170 37.39 8.14 -48.51
C LYS A 170 37.30 8.02 -50.04
N PRO A 171 36.10 7.96 -50.64
CA PRO A 171 35.60 9.21 -51.26
C PRO A 171 34.07 9.46 -51.27
N LYS A 172 33.72 10.74 -51.02
CA LYS A 172 32.69 11.60 -51.67
C LYS A 172 31.22 11.08 -51.74
N LYS A 173 30.24 11.71 -51.07
CA LYS A 173 29.63 13.06 -51.27
C LYS A 173 28.92 13.29 -52.62
N ALA A 174 27.60 13.46 -52.57
CA ALA A 174 26.85 14.47 -53.32
C ALA A 174 25.71 15.02 -52.43
N CYS A 175 25.33 16.29 -52.61
CA CYS A 175 24.37 17.02 -51.77
C CYS A 175 23.74 18.13 -52.62
N TRP A 176 22.41 18.28 -52.60
CA TRP A 176 21.70 19.42 -53.21
C TRP A 176 20.69 20.04 -52.23
N LYS A 177 20.33 21.31 -52.47
CA LYS A 177 19.84 22.27 -51.46
C LYS A 177 18.37 22.66 -51.62
N ASN A 178 17.83 23.21 -50.52
CA ASN A 178 16.64 24.05 -50.36
C ASN A 178 16.20 24.93 -51.56
N ARG A 179 14.89 25.22 -51.60
CA ARG A 179 14.35 26.55 -51.91
C ARG A 179 13.18 26.92 -50.98
N LYS A 180 12.97 28.22 -50.78
CA LYS A 180 11.86 28.87 -50.04
C LYS A 180 10.85 29.50 -51.01
N SER A 181 9.59 29.62 -50.57
CA SER A 181 8.65 30.77 -50.70
C SER A 181 7.52 30.45 -49.69
N GLU A 182 7.13 31.25 -48.70
CA GLU A 182 6.63 32.64 -48.70
C GLU A 182 5.41 32.82 -49.61
N ASP A 183 4.22 32.97 -48.99
CA ASP A 183 3.23 34.00 -49.34
C ASP A 183 2.21 34.24 -48.20
N THR A 184 1.67 35.47 -48.18
CA THR A 184 0.90 36.14 -47.11
C THR A 184 0.18 37.36 -47.73
N VAL A 185 -0.98 37.88 -47.29
CA VAL A 185 -1.92 37.61 -46.17
C VAL A 185 -3.25 38.32 -46.54
N ASP A 186 -4.40 38.08 -45.85
CA ASP A 186 -5.30 39.19 -45.44
C ASP A 186 -6.52 38.81 -44.57
N GLU A 187 -6.96 39.79 -43.77
CA GLU A 187 -8.12 39.79 -42.87
C GLU A 187 -9.36 40.44 -43.52
N ASP A 188 -10.59 40.13 -43.07
CA ASP A 188 -11.46 41.18 -42.48
C ASP A 188 -12.81 40.70 -41.87
N LYS A 189 -13.02 41.15 -40.61
CA LYS A 189 -14.23 41.72 -39.98
C LYS A 189 -15.65 41.11 -40.18
N VAL A 190 -16.41 40.95 -39.08
CA VAL A 190 -17.47 41.89 -38.59
C VAL A 190 -18.30 41.22 -37.47
N ASN A 191 -18.39 41.86 -36.30
CA ASN A 191 -19.41 41.59 -35.26
C ASN A 191 -20.73 42.31 -35.59
N PRO A 192 -21.86 41.86 -35.01
CA PRO A 192 -22.66 42.86 -34.28
C PRO A 192 -23.17 42.40 -32.90
N THR A 193 -23.09 43.32 -31.95
CA THR A 193 -23.94 43.35 -30.74
C THR A 193 -25.39 43.70 -31.10
N PRO A 194 -26.33 43.47 -30.17
CA PRO A 194 -27.28 44.54 -29.86
C PRO A 194 -27.50 44.76 -28.36
N GLU A 195 -27.64 46.02 -27.95
CA GLU A 195 -28.09 46.41 -26.63
C GLU A 195 -29.61 46.70 -26.60
N MET A 196 -30.22 46.44 -25.44
CA MET A 196 -31.32 47.20 -24.81
C MET A 196 -32.63 47.41 -25.60
N GLY A 197 -33.69 46.74 -25.13
CA GLY A 197 -35.10 47.10 -25.33
C GLY A 197 -35.91 46.78 -24.08
N GLU A 198 -36.61 47.78 -23.52
CA GLU A 198 -37.28 47.72 -22.22
C GLU A 198 -38.61 46.93 -22.23
N GLY A 199 -39.00 46.32 -21.09
CA GLY A 199 -40.39 45.89 -20.89
C GLY A 199 -40.68 44.88 -19.78
N GLY A 200 -41.24 45.36 -18.66
CA GLY A 200 -42.32 44.64 -17.95
C GLY A 200 -41.98 43.61 -16.85
N GLU A 201 -42.04 44.08 -15.60
CA GLU A 201 -42.25 43.43 -14.28
C GLU A 201 -42.45 41.91 -14.07
N LEU A 202 -42.07 41.50 -12.85
CA LEU A 202 -42.21 40.17 -12.23
C LEU A 202 -43.65 39.63 -12.16
N ARG A 203 -43.78 38.30 -12.28
CA ARG A 203 -44.70 37.53 -11.40
C ARG A 203 -44.26 36.08 -11.18
N ARG A 204 -44.14 35.69 -9.90
CA ARG A 204 -43.94 34.28 -9.49
C ARG A 204 -45.14 33.43 -9.91
N SER A 205 -44.89 32.23 -10.43
CA SER A 205 -45.90 31.16 -10.54
C SER A 205 -45.31 29.83 -10.09
N LYS A 206 -46.06 29.09 -9.26
CA LYS A 206 -45.67 27.78 -8.73
C LYS A 206 -45.98 26.70 -9.77
N ARG A 207 -44.97 25.91 -10.16
CA ARG A 207 -45.18 24.53 -10.63
C ARG A 207 -44.20 23.61 -9.92
N ALA A 208 -44.72 22.49 -9.42
CA ALA A 208 -43.91 21.44 -8.82
C ALA A 208 -42.95 20.88 -9.87
N ARG A 209 -41.69 20.67 -9.48
CA ARG A 209 -40.69 20.01 -10.31
C ARG A 209 -40.98 18.51 -10.25
N ILE A 210 -41.66 17.98 -11.26
CA ILE A 210 -41.76 16.52 -11.44
C ILE A 210 -40.36 16.03 -11.79
N GLU A 211 -39.90 15.04 -11.04
CA GLU A 211 -38.63 14.38 -11.24
C GLU A 211 -38.64 13.71 -12.63
N LYS A 212 -37.66 14.04 -13.48
CA LYS A 212 -37.46 13.33 -14.75
C LYS A 212 -36.58 12.12 -14.48
N THR A 213 -37.20 11.00 -14.12
CA THR A 213 -36.60 9.69 -14.35
C THR A 213 -36.41 9.50 -15.85
N TYR A 214 -35.18 9.61 -16.31
CA TYR A 214 -34.81 9.12 -17.63
C TYR A 214 -34.80 7.60 -17.57
N GLY A 215 -35.70 6.98 -18.33
CA GLY A 215 -35.77 5.52 -18.46
C GLY A 215 -34.68 4.99 -19.41
N PRO A 216 -34.96 3.94 -20.20
CA PRO A 216 -33.95 3.20 -20.96
C PRO A 216 -33.20 3.96 -22.07
N ASP A 217 -33.42 5.27 -22.22
CA ASP A 217 -32.73 6.14 -23.17
C ASP A 217 -31.24 6.37 -22.79
N PHE A 218 -30.83 6.06 -21.56
CA PHE A 218 -29.41 6.11 -21.13
C PHE A 218 -28.49 5.24 -22.02
N TYR A 219 -29.00 4.10 -22.49
CA TYR A 219 -28.25 3.20 -23.37
C TYR A 219 -27.92 3.81 -24.75
N GLN A 220 -28.64 4.86 -25.19
CA GLN A 220 -28.38 5.50 -26.48
C GLN A 220 -27.07 6.32 -26.46
N PHE A 221 -26.65 6.85 -25.30
CA PHE A 221 -25.44 7.67 -25.17
C PHE A 221 -24.16 6.82 -24.96
N LEU A 222 -24.30 5.56 -24.54
CA LEU A 222 -23.19 4.62 -24.38
C LEU A 222 -22.92 3.76 -25.62
N VAL A 223 -23.74 3.87 -26.67
CA VAL A 223 -23.69 2.98 -27.85
C VAL A 223 -23.80 3.78 -29.17
N GLU A 224 -22.78 4.61 -29.45
CA GLU A 224 -22.46 4.98 -30.84
C GLU A 224 -21.51 3.94 -31.47
N GLY A 225 -22.02 2.72 -31.61
CA GLY A 225 -21.31 1.59 -32.22
C GLY A 225 -21.94 0.25 -31.88
N SER A 226 -22.68 -0.32 -32.84
CA SER A 226 -23.21 -1.72 -32.88
C SER A 226 -23.75 -2.35 -31.58
N ARG A 227 -25.01 -2.79 -31.64
CA ARG A 227 -25.86 -3.28 -30.53
C ARG A 227 -25.43 -4.59 -29.81
N ASN A 228 -24.14 -4.95 -29.79
CA ASN A 228 -23.61 -6.20 -29.23
C ASN A 228 -22.30 -6.08 -28.42
N GLU A 229 -21.65 -4.92 -28.29
CA GLU A 229 -20.44 -4.76 -27.46
C GLU A 229 -20.52 -3.53 -26.54
N VAL A 230 -20.90 -3.74 -25.27
CA VAL A 230 -20.65 -2.76 -24.22
C VAL A 230 -19.18 -2.88 -23.82
N SER A 231 -18.38 -1.85 -24.11
CA SER A 231 -17.00 -1.77 -23.59
C SER A 231 -17.03 -1.61 -22.06
N MET A 232 -16.90 -2.72 -21.34
CA MET A 232 -16.69 -2.72 -19.88
C MET A 232 -15.29 -2.21 -19.47
N LEU A 233 -14.44 -1.83 -20.42
CA LEU A 233 -13.36 -0.88 -20.18
C LEU A 233 -13.98 0.52 -20.19
N LEU A 234 -14.49 0.94 -19.03
CA LEU A 234 -14.96 2.30 -18.81
C LEU A 234 -13.78 3.25 -18.78
N THR A 235 -13.96 4.45 -19.34
CA THR A 235 -13.03 5.56 -19.20
C THR A 235 -13.64 6.60 -18.27
N CYS A 236 -12.79 7.26 -17.49
CA CYS A 236 -13.15 8.43 -16.69
C CYS A 236 -12.21 9.56 -17.06
N ASP A 237 -12.74 10.70 -17.48
CA ASP A 237 -11.97 11.95 -17.51
C ASP A 237 -11.90 12.49 -16.07
N PRO A 238 -10.74 12.49 -15.42
CA PRO A 238 -10.62 12.98 -14.04
C PRO A 238 -10.84 14.49 -13.92
N THR A 239 -10.94 15.22 -15.05
CA THR A 239 -11.23 16.65 -15.06
C THR A 239 -12.72 16.99 -15.14
N ASP A 240 -13.56 16.04 -15.56
CA ASP A 240 -15.03 16.13 -15.51
C ASP A 240 -15.55 15.54 -14.20
N THR A 241 -15.74 16.41 -13.21
CA THR A 241 -16.24 16.01 -11.89
C THR A 241 -17.73 15.65 -11.92
N GLU A 242 -18.54 16.25 -12.79
CA GLU A 242 -19.98 15.93 -12.87
C GLU A 242 -20.19 14.57 -13.56
N GLY A 243 -19.54 14.35 -14.71
CA GLY A 243 -19.57 13.07 -15.42
C GLY A 243 -18.97 11.93 -14.59
N GLY A 244 -17.85 12.17 -13.88
CA GLY A 244 -17.25 11.16 -13.00
C GLY A 244 -18.11 10.78 -11.80
N LEU A 245 -18.78 11.75 -11.16
CA LEU A 245 -19.73 11.47 -10.07
C LEU A 245 -20.99 10.75 -10.59
N LYS A 246 -21.51 11.17 -11.75
CA LYS A 246 -22.65 10.49 -12.38
C LYS A 246 -22.30 9.04 -12.74
N LEU A 247 -21.09 8.78 -13.26
CA LEU A 247 -20.64 7.43 -13.57
C LEU A 247 -20.58 6.53 -12.32
N LEU A 248 -20.22 7.08 -11.16
CA LEU A 248 -20.28 6.37 -9.88
C LEU A 248 -21.72 6.10 -9.43
N GLU A 249 -22.64 7.06 -9.59
CA GLU A 249 -24.06 6.86 -9.32
C GLU A 249 -24.65 5.77 -10.23
N ASP A 250 -24.38 5.82 -11.53
CA ASP A 250 -24.82 4.82 -12.51
C ASP A 250 -24.27 3.41 -12.18
N LEU A 251 -22.98 3.30 -11.80
CA LEU A 251 -22.36 2.04 -11.39
C LEU A 251 -22.95 1.47 -10.10
N THR A 252 -23.23 2.30 -9.11
CA THR A 252 -23.70 1.86 -7.79
C THR A 252 -25.21 1.58 -7.76
N ILE A 253 -26.02 2.35 -8.48
CA ILE A 253 -27.46 2.09 -8.65
C ILE A 253 -27.69 0.76 -9.39
N ASN A 254 -26.88 0.47 -10.42
CA ASN A 254 -27.04 -0.71 -11.26
C ASN A 254 -26.16 -1.90 -10.84
N ALA A 255 -25.63 -1.92 -9.60
CA ALA A 255 -24.59 -2.85 -9.17
C ALA A 255 -24.87 -4.34 -9.49
N ASN A 256 -26.10 -4.83 -9.30
CA ASN A 256 -26.49 -6.20 -9.63
C ASN A 256 -26.35 -6.49 -11.15
N LEU A 257 -26.86 -5.59 -11.99
CA LEU A 257 -26.79 -5.72 -13.44
C LEU A 257 -25.35 -5.68 -13.94
N VAL A 258 -24.54 -4.77 -13.40
CA VAL A 258 -23.11 -4.65 -13.73
C VAL A 258 -22.36 -5.92 -13.32
N GLN A 259 -22.62 -6.48 -12.13
CA GLN A 259 -22.03 -7.74 -11.68
C GLN A 259 -22.39 -8.93 -12.59
N GLN A 260 -23.66 -9.03 -13.02
CA GLN A 260 -24.10 -10.06 -13.97
C GLN A 260 -23.36 -9.93 -15.31
N GLN A 261 -23.25 -8.71 -15.85
CA GLN A 261 -22.53 -8.44 -17.09
C GLN A 261 -21.04 -8.76 -16.96
N VAL A 262 -20.38 -8.33 -15.87
CA VAL A 262 -18.96 -8.62 -15.60
C VAL A 262 -18.71 -10.12 -15.58
N LEU A 263 -19.53 -10.90 -14.87
CA LEU A 263 -19.41 -12.36 -14.85
C LEU A 263 -19.63 -12.96 -16.24
N GLU A 264 -20.67 -12.54 -16.95
CA GLU A 264 -20.96 -13.01 -18.32
C GLU A 264 -19.77 -12.76 -19.26
N LYS A 265 -19.13 -11.58 -19.21
CA LYS A 265 -17.92 -11.29 -20.00
C LYS A 265 -16.73 -12.14 -19.56
N ILE A 266 -16.45 -12.27 -18.27
CA ILE A 266 -15.34 -13.11 -17.77
C ILE A 266 -15.51 -14.55 -18.25
N LEU A 267 -16.68 -15.13 -18.04
CA LEU A 267 -16.94 -16.52 -18.41
C LEU A 267 -16.98 -16.73 -19.93
N THR A 268 -17.55 -15.79 -20.70
CA THR A 268 -17.57 -15.87 -22.18
C THR A 268 -16.16 -15.75 -22.75
N GLN A 269 -15.38 -14.78 -22.28
CA GLN A 269 -14.00 -14.56 -22.73
C GLN A 269 -13.12 -15.77 -22.44
N ASN A 270 -13.22 -16.33 -21.22
CA ASN A 270 -12.36 -17.40 -20.75
C ASN A 270 -12.96 -18.82 -20.90
N ALA A 271 -14.10 -18.99 -21.57
CA ALA A 271 -14.83 -20.27 -21.72
C ALA A 271 -13.98 -21.43 -22.29
N THR A 272 -12.97 -21.11 -23.09
CA THR A 272 -12.06 -22.07 -23.73
C THR A 272 -10.81 -22.39 -22.92
N THR A 273 -10.56 -21.65 -21.84
CA THR A 273 -9.38 -21.84 -20.97
C THR A 273 -9.39 -23.21 -20.31
N ARG A 274 -8.20 -23.78 -20.07
CA ARG A 274 -8.10 -25.15 -19.52
C ARG A 274 -8.77 -25.26 -18.14
N TYR A 275 -8.63 -24.22 -17.30
CA TYR A 275 -9.23 -24.14 -15.98
C TYR A 275 -10.77 -24.11 -16.04
N LEU A 276 -11.39 -23.13 -16.72
CA LEU A 276 -12.87 -23.11 -16.78
C LEU A 276 -13.44 -24.33 -17.52
N ARG A 277 -12.71 -24.87 -18.49
CA ARG A 277 -13.15 -26.07 -19.24
C ARG A 277 -13.23 -27.32 -18.37
N SER A 278 -12.38 -27.49 -17.34
CA SER A 278 -12.48 -28.63 -16.42
C SER A 278 -13.73 -28.61 -15.52
N PHE A 279 -14.35 -27.44 -15.32
CA PHE A 279 -15.56 -27.30 -14.49
C PHE A 279 -16.83 -27.12 -15.33
N LEU A 280 -16.78 -26.30 -16.38
CA LEU A 280 -17.95 -25.90 -17.18
C LEU A 280 -18.08 -26.65 -18.52
N ASN A 281 -17.15 -27.57 -18.85
CA ASN A 281 -17.12 -28.36 -20.09
C ASN A 281 -17.18 -27.52 -21.39
N GLY A 282 -16.88 -26.22 -21.33
CA GLY A 282 -16.98 -25.31 -22.48
C GLY A 282 -18.41 -25.03 -22.96
N GLN A 283 -19.42 -25.17 -22.09
CA GLN A 283 -20.79 -24.74 -22.43
C GLN A 283 -20.87 -23.22 -22.58
N SER A 284 -21.59 -22.76 -23.61
CA SER A 284 -21.80 -21.33 -23.89
C SER A 284 -23.27 -21.08 -24.32
N PRO A 285 -23.94 -20.02 -23.83
CA PRO A 285 -23.44 -19.06 -22.84
C PRO A 285 -23.33 -19.70 -21.44
N PRO A 286 -22.28 -19.37 -20.65
CA PRO A 286 -22.15 -19.85 -19.27
C PRO A 286 -23.20 -19.20 -18.36
N ASP A 287 -24.05 -20.02 -17.73
CA ASP A 287 -25.05 -19.54 -16.76
C ASP A 287 -24.43 -19.34 -15.35
N LYS A 288 -24.76 -18.22 -14.69
CA LYS A 288 -24.34 -17.90 -13.31
C LYS A 288 -24.69 -19.02 -12.32
N THR A 289 -25.84 -19.68 -12.49
CA THR A 289 -26.25 -20.80 -11.62
C THR A 289 -25.35 -22.03 -11.83
N GLN A 290 -24.88 -22.28 -13.05
CA GLN A 290 -23.89 -23.32 -13.32
C GLN A 290 -22.51 -22.94 -12.77
N PHE A 291 -22.09 -21.68 -12.89
CA PHE A 291 -20.83 -21.17 -12.33
C PHE A 291 -20.74 -21.45 -10.82
N LYS A 292 -21.67 -20.90 -10.02
CA LYS A 292 -21.73 -21.11 -8.57
C LYS A 292 -21.85 -22.58 -8.13
N LYS A 293 -22.31 -23.48 -9.01
CA LYS A 293 -22.49 -24.92 -8.70
C LYS A 293 -21.31 -25.80 -9.10
N LYS A 294 -20.41 -25.33 -9.97
CA LYS A 294 -19.39 -26.17 -10.62
C LYS A 294 -17.97 -25.65 -10.45
N VAL A 295 -17.78 -24.34 -10.34
CA VAL A 295 -16.47 -23.75 -10.09
C VAL A 295 -16.28 -23.68 -8.56
N PRO A 296 -15.24 -24.32 -8.00
CA PRO A 296 -15.00 -24.29 -6.56
C PRO A 296 -14.52 -22.89 -6.11
N ILE A 297 -14.76 -22.57 -4.84
CA ILE A 297 -14.02 -21.52 -4.13
C ILE A 297 -12.62 -22.09 -3.86
N VAL A 298 -11.58 -21.32 -4.17
CA VAL A 298 -10.17 -21.76 -4.09
C VAL A 298 -9.32 -20.78 -3.31
N ASP A 299 -8.20 -21.27 -2.78
CA ASP A 299 -7.12 -20.42 -2.28
C ASP A 299 -6.00 -20.24 -3.32
N TYR A 300 -4.93 -19.53 -2.95
CA TYR A 300 -3.80 -19.32 -3.84
C TYR A 300 -3.01 -20.61 -4.14
N GLU A 301 -2.90 -21.56 -3.20
CA GLU A 301 -2.11 -22.79 -3.39
C GLU A 301 -2.74 -23.72 -4.44
N GLU A 302 -4.07 -23.69 -4.61
CA GLU A 302 -4.77 -24.43 -5.67
C GLU A 302 -4.58 -23.81 -7.07
N VAL A 303 -4.42 -22.48 -7.16
CA VAL A 303 -4.22 -21.77 -8.45
C VAL A 303 -2.73 -21.69 -8.83
N LYS A 304 -1.84 -21.65 -7.85
CA LYS A 304 -0.37 -21.55 -8.00
C LYS A 304 0.25 -22.51 -9.02
N PRO A 305 -0.11 -23.81 -9.12
CA PRO A 305 0.45 -24.71 -10.13
C PRO A 305 0.20 -24.24 -11.57
N TYR A 306 -0.92 -23.54 -11.83
CA TYR A 306 -1.22 -22.99 -13.15
C TYR A 306 -0.39 -21.72 -13.43
N ILE A 307 -0.19 -20.89 -12.41
CA ILE A 307 0.63 -19.67 -12.46
C ILE A 307 2.11 -20.04 -12.67
N GLU A 308 2.63 -21.04 -11.96
CA GLU A 308 3.99 -21.55 -12.11
C GLU A 308 4.23 -22.11 -13.53
N ARG A 309 3.23 -22.77 -14.14
CA ARG A 309 3.33 -23.23 -15.54
C ARG A 309 3.45 -22.08 -16.54
N ILE A 310 2.71 -20.99 -16.33
CA ILE A 310 2.83 -19.75 -17.12
C ILE A 310 4.20 -19.09 -16.89
N ALA A 311 4.67 -19.02 -15.64
CA ALA A 311 6.00 -18.52 -15.30
C ALA A 311 7.13 -19.32 -15.99
N ASN A 312 6.92 -20.62 -16.20
CA ASN A 312 7.81 -21.54 -16.92
C ASN A 312 7.57 -21.61 -18.44
N GLY A 313 6.60 -20.88 -18.99
CA GLY A 313 6.46 -20.65 -20.44
C GLY A 313 5.34 -21.43 -21.13
N GLU A 314 4.43 -22.07 -20.38
CA GLU A 314 3.17 -22.49 -20.98
C GLU A 314 2.28 -21.29 -21.34
N PRO A 315 1.39 -21.42 -22.35
CA PRO A 315 0.51 -20.33 -22.74
C PRO A 315 -0.45 -19.88 -21.64
N SER A 316 -0.90 -18.63 -21.70
CA SER A 316 -1.90 -18.06 -20.78
C SER A 316 -3.24 -18.79 -20.79
N ASP A 317 -3.55 -19.51 -21.88
CA ASP A 317 -4.80 -20.26 -22.11
C ASP A 317 -5.13 -21.31 -21.03
N ILE A 318 -4.18 -21.58 -20.14
CA ILE A 318 -4.41 -22.35 -18.91
C ILE A 318 -5.51 -21.69 -18.05
N ILE A 319 -5.44 -20.38 -17.80
CA ILE A 319 -6.36 -19.65 -16.91
C ILE A 319 -7.04 -18.44 -17.56
N SER A 320 -6.44 -17.83 -18.58
CA SER A 320 -6.94 -16.61 -19.24
C SER A 320 -6.84 -16.71 -20.76
N ALA A 321 -7.90 -16.31 -21.46
CA ALA A 321 -7.85 -16.19 -22.92
C ALA A 321 -7.02 -14.98 -23.39
N GLN A 322 -6.74 -14.03 -22.50
CA GLN A 322 -5.80 -12.93 -22.75
C GLN A 322 -4.37 -13.34 -22.40
N ASN A 323 -3.41 -12.82 -23.16
CA ASN A 323 -2.00 -13.03 -22.87
C ASN A 323 -1.61 -12.33 -21.55
N ILE A 324 -1.11 -13.10 -20.59
CA ILE A 324 -0.51 -12.59 -19.35
C ILE A 324 0.79 -11.86 -19.72
N THR A 325 0.88 -10.59 -19.34
CA THR A 325 2.01 -9.71 -19.68
C THR A 325 3.05 -9.65 -18.57
N GLU A 326 2.65 -9.88 -17.32
CA GLU A 326 3.50 -9.87 -16.14
C GLU A 326 2.81 -10.59 -14.96
N LEU A 327 3.57 -10.87 -13.90
CA LEU A 327 3.07 -11.41 -12.64
C LEU A 327 3.23 -10.36 -11.53
N LEU A 328 2.16 -10.07 -10.81
CA LEU A 328 2.13 -9.05 -9.77
C LEU A 328 2.40 -9.70 -8.41
N THR A 329 3.53 -9.39 -7.79
CA THR A 329 3.83 -9.94 -6.46
C THR A 329 2.97 -9.27 -5.40
N SER A 330 2.23 -10.07 -4.63
CA SER A 330 1.46 -9.66 -3.45
C SER A 330 2.39 -9.49 -2.25
N SER A 331 1.98 -8.71 -1.25
CA SER A 331 2.66 -8.68 0.05
C SER A 331 2.34 -9.91 0.90
N GLY A 332 1.22 -10.58 0.63
CA GLY A 332 0.92 -11.90 1.22
C GLY A 332 1.86 -12.96 0.67
N THR A 333 2.27 -13.91 1.52
CA THR A 333 3.22 -14.96 1.14
C THR A 333 2.57 -16.35 1.17
N SER A 334 3.12 -17.26 0.36
CA SER A 334 2.81 -18.68 0.29
C SER A 334 4.15 -19.42 0.46
N ALA A 335 4.28 -20.28 1.46
CA ALA A 335 5.56 -20.93 1.83
C ALA A 335 6.76 -19.95 1.93
N GLY A 336 6.53 -18.73 2.42
CA GLY A 336 7.57 -17.69 2.57
C GLY A 336 7.97 -16.97 1.28
N GLN A 337 7.33 -17.26 0.13
CA GLN A 337 7.50 -16.53 -1.12
C GLN A 337 6.28 -15.63 -1.42
N PRO A 338 6.45 -14.43 -2.01
CA PRO A 338 5.33 -13.58 -2.43
C PRO A 338 4.36 -14.33 -3.37
N LYS A 339 3.05 -14.24 -3.13
CA LYS A 339 2.04 -14.75 -4.06
C LYS A 339 2.16 -13.99 -5.40
N MET A 340 2.04 -14.67 -6.55
CA MET A 340 2.23 -14.10 -7.89
C MET A 340 0.91 -14.04 -8.67
N MET A 341 0.40 -12.85 -8.94
CA MET A 341 -0.95 -12.66 -9.48
C MET A 341 -0.92 -12.29 -10.97
N PRO A 342 -1.56 -13.05 -11.88
CA PRO A 342 -1.50 -12.79 -13.32
C PRO A 342 -2.11 -11.44 -13.73
N SER A 343 -1.41 -10.68 -14.58
CA SER A 343 -1.88 -9.38 -15.10
C SER A 343 -1.90 -9.36 -16.62
N THR A 344 -2.89 -8.66 -17.19
CA THR A 344 -3.01 -8.39 -18.64
C THR A 344 -2.97 -6.89 -18.93
N ALA A 345 -2.93 -6.51 -20.20
CA ALA A 345 -2.99 -5.11 -20.60
C ALA A 345 -4.35 -4.44 -20.28
N GLU A 346 -5.48 -5.14 -20.45
CA GLU A 346 -6.81 -4.63 -20.09
C GLU A 346 -6.93 -4.38 -18.58
N ASP A 347 -6.30 -5.20 -17.74
CA ASP A 347 -6.27 -5.00 -16.29
C ASP A 347 -5.47 -3.74 -15.87
N LEU A 348 -4.38 -3.41 -16.56
CA LEU A 348 -3.67 -2.13 -16.37
C LEU A 348 -4.55 -0.91 -16.71
N ASP A 349 -5.38 -1.03 -17.74
CA ASP A 349 -6.32 0.03 -18.12
C ASP A 349 -7.48 0.16 -17.09
N ARG A 350 -7.97 -0.95 -16.53
CA ARG A 350 -8.90 -0.93 -15.37
C ARG A 350 -8.30 -0.23 -14.15
N LYS A 351 -7.03 -0.51 -13.84
CA LYS A 351 -6.29 0.17 -12.76
C LYS A 351 -6.18 1.67 -13.02
N THR A 352 -6.01 2.07 -14.28
CA THR A 352 -5.98 3.50 -14.68
C THR A 352 -7.35 4.17 -14.54
N PHE A 353 -8.44 3.50 -14.95
CA PHE A 353 -9.81 3.96 -14.68
C PHE A 353 -10.04 4.21 -13.17
N PHE A 354 -9.61 3.26 -12.34
CA PHE A 354 -9.74 3.34 -10.90
C PHE A 354 -8.97 4.52 -10.29
N TYR A 355 -7.76 4.84 -10.76
CA TYR A 355 -7.05 6.05 -10.31
C TYR A 355 -7.72 7.34 -10.77
N ASN A 356 -8.35 7.36 -11.95
CA ASN A 356 -9.05 8.55 -12.45
C ASN A 356 -10.33 8.85 -11.67
N ILE A 357 -11.12 7.84 -11.30
CA ILE A 357 -12.42 8.03 -10.62
C ILE A 357 -12.28 8.58 -9.18
N LEU A 358 -11.10 8.44 -8.56
CA LEU A 358 -10.78 9.06 -7.26
C LEU A 358 -10.81 10.61 -7.31
N VAL A 359 -10.50 11.22 -8.45
CA VAL A 359 -10.37 12.67 -8.57
C VAL A 359 -11.75 13.37 -8.48
N PRO A 360 -12.78 12.99 -9.25
CA PRO A 360 -14.15 13.49 -9.06
C PRO A 360 -14.68 13.36 -7.63
N VAL A 361 -14.40 12.23 -6.96
CA VAL A 361 -14.81 12.03 -5.56
C VAL A 361 -14.12 13.04 -4.66
N MET A 362 -12.80 13.19 -4.74
CA MET A 362 -12.07 14.15 -3.89
C MET A 362 -12.51 15.60 -4.13
N ASN A 363 -12.74 15.98 -5.39
CA ASN A 363 -13.16 17.34 -5.77
C ASN A 363 -14.51 17.74 -5.16
N LYS A 364 -15.39 16.77 -4.85
CA LYS A 364 -16.67 17.01 -4.14
C LYS A 364 -16.47 17.49 -2.69
N TYR A 365 -15.33 17.19 -2.08
CA TYR A 365 -15.06 17.46 -0.65
C TYR A 365 -13.97 18.50 -0.40
N VAL A 366 -13.05 18.69 -1.35
CA VAL A 366 -11.89 19.58 -1.18
C VAL A 366 -11.70 20.46 -2.42
N ASP A 367 -12.23 21.68 -2.35
CA ASP A 367 -12.15 22.67 -3.42
C ASP A 367 -10.70 23.05 -3.79
N GLY A 368 -10.48 23.37 -5.06
CA GLY A 368 -9.25 24.03 -5.55
C GLY A 368 -7.98 23.20 -5.36
N LEU A 369 -8.05 21.88 -5.58
CA LEU A 369 -6.87 21.00 -5.66
C LEU A 369 -6.11 21.12 -6.98
N ASP A 370 -6.75 21.66 -8.03
CA ASP A 370 -6.13 21.97 -9.32
C ASP A 370 -5.23 23.21 -9.32
N GLN A 371 -5.21 23.96 -8.23
CA GLN A 371 -4.43 25.19 -8.06
C GLN A 371 -3.02 24.95 -7.49
N GLY A 372 -2.56 23.70 -7.46
CA GLY A 372 -1.30 23.32 -6.84
C GLY A 372 -0.90 21.86 -7.10
N LYS A 373 -0.09 21.32 -6.19
CA LYS A 373 0.60 20.03 -6.37
C LYS A 373 0.34 19.06 -5.22
N GLY A 374 0.42 17.77 -5.53
CA GLY A 374 0.54 16.71 -4.54
C GLY A 374 1.99 16.33 -4.28
N MET A 375 2.42 16.32 -3.02
CA MET A 375 3.70 15.73 -2.63
C MET A 375 3.48 14.28 -2.23
N TYR A 376 3.49 13.39 -3.22
CA TYR A 376 3.41 11.95 -3.02
C TYR A 376 4.79 11.32 -3.07
N LEU A 377 5.05 10.48 -2.07
CA LEU A 377 6.28 9.71 -1.96
C LEU A 377 6.02 8.30 -2.48
N LEU A 378 6.40 8.10 -3.74
CA LEU A 378 6.10 6.92 -4.52
C LEU A 378 7.40 6.18 -4.82
N PHE A 379 7.44 4.88 -4.55
CA PHE A 379 8.67 4.08 -4.63
C PHE A 379 8.44 2.84 -5.48
N ILE A 380 9.36 2.58 -6.41
CA ILE A 380 9.49 1.26 -7.01
C ILE A 380 10.17 0.28 -6.03
N LYS A 381 9.96 -1.01 -6.28
CA LYS A 381 10.61 -2.13 -5.60
C LYS A 381 11.30 -3.03 -6.64
N PRO A 382 12.22 -3.92 -6.21
CA PRO A 382 12.89 -4.86 -7.12
C PRO A 382 11.92 -5.68 -7.98
N GLU A 383 12.42 -6.10 -9.13
CA GLU A 383 11.72 -6.91 -10.13
C GLU A 383 12.56 -8.15 -10.40
N ILE A 384 11.92 -9.29 -10.65
CA ILE A 384 12.59 -10.54 -11.05
C ILE A 384 12.05 -10.99 -12.42
N ALA A 385 12.82 -11.80 -13.13
CA ALA A 385 12.37 -12.47 -14.35
C ALA A 385 12.01 -13.93 -14.03
N THR A 386 10.90 -14.42 -14.55
CA THR A 386 10.56 -15.85 -14.51
C THR A 386 11.44 -16.64 -15.51
N PRO A 387 11.48 -17.98 -15.44
CA PRO A 387 12.21 -18.80 -16.43
C PRO A 387 11.79 -18.56 -17.89
N ALA A 388 10.53 -18.18 -18.13
CA ALA A 388 10.02 -17.79 -19.45
C ALA A 388 10.34 -16.34 -19.87
N GLY A 389 10.95 -15.53 -18.98
CA GLY A 389 11.21 -14.11 -19.22
C GLY A 389 10.03 -13.17 -18.96
N LEU A 390 8.94 -13.64 -18.34
CA LEU A 390 7.92 -12.73 -17.80
C LEU A 390 8.52 -11.94 -16.63
N VAL A 391 8.11 -10.69 -16.48
CA VAL A 391 8.51 -9.87 -15.32
C VAL A 391 7.58 -10.18 -14.15
N ALA A 392 8.15 -10.41 -12.97
CA ALA A 392 7.40 -10.51 -11.72
C ALA A 392 7.81 -9.39 -10.73
N ARG A 393 6.83 -8.61 -10.24
CA ARG A 393 7.07 -7.39 -9.46
C ARG A 393 5.83 -6.86 -8.73
N PRO A 394 5.95 -6.00 -7.71
CA PRO A 394 4.77 -5.44 -7.03
C PRO A 394 3.90 -4.59 -7.96
N VAL A 395 2.58 -4.61 -7.75
CA VAL A 395 1.60 -3.91 -8.60
C VAL A 395 1.87 -2.41 -8.77
N LEU A 396 2.38 -1.74 -7.73
CA LEU A 396 2.76 -0.33 -7.79
C LEU A 396 4.01 -0.10 -8.65
N THR A 397 5.00 -1.00 -8.60
CA THR A 397 6.18 -0.96 -9.49
C THR A 397 5.75 -1.10 -10.95
N SER A 398 4.83 -2.04 -11.25
CA SER A 398 4.23 -2.17 -12.59
C SER A 398 3.57 -0.86 -13.01
N TYR A 399 2.69 -0.31 -12.16
CA TYR A 399 1.94 0.89 -12.48
C TYR A 399 2.86 2.09 -12.74
N TYR A 400 3.84 2.38 -11.88
CA TYR A 400 4.76 3.52 -12.08
C TYR A 400 5.66 3.36 -13.32
N LYS A 401 6.04 2.12 -13.69
CA LYS A 401 6.83 1.85 -14.91
C LYS A 401 5.98 1.78 -16.18
N SER A 402 4.67 1.68 -16.06
CA SER A 402 3.73 1.60 -17.17
C SER A 402 3.72 2.87 -18.04
N ARG A 403 3.21 2.72 -19.28
CA ARG A 403 2.93 3.89 -20.14
C ARG A 403 1.80 4.75 -19.56
N ASN A 404 0.84 4.13 -18.89
CA ASN A 404 -0.32 4.81 -18.30
C ASN A 404 0.09 5.80 -17.20
N PHE A 405 1.17 5.51 -16.47
CA PHE A 405 1.80 6.48 -15.56
C PHE A 405 2.77 7.40 -16.31
N ARG A 406 3.80 6.88 -16.99
CA ARG A 406 4.91 7.70 -17.53
C ARG A 406 4.51 8.63 -18.67
N ASN A 407 3.49 8.27 -19.44
CA ASN A 407 2.94 9.05 -20.54
C ASN A 407 1.52 9.54 -20.20
N ARG A 408 1.19 9.68 -18.90
CA ARG A 408 -0.12 10.16 -18.45
C ARG A 408 -0.47 11.50 -19.09
N PRO A 409 -1.69 11.70 -19.59
CA PRO A 409 -2.11 13.00 -20.09
C PRO A 409 -2.05 14.04 -18.97
N PHE A 410 -1.86 15.32 -19.33
CA PHE A 410 -1.85 16.38 -18.34
C PHE A 410 -3.20 16.45 -17.61
N ASN A 411 -3.15 16.28 -16.29
CA ASN A 411 -4.29 16.41 -15.40
C ASN A 411 -3.94 17.40 -14.30
N ARG A 412 -4.63 18.54 -14.28
CA ARG A 412 -4.46 19.62 -13.29
C ARG A 412 -4.61 19.16 -11.83
N TYR A 413 -5.40 18.12 -11.56
CA TYR A 413 -5.56 17.58 -10.21
C TYR A 413 -4.41 16.64 -9.80
N ASN A 414 -3.71 15.99 -10.75
CA ASN A 414 -2.64 15.01 -10.51
C ASN A 414 -1.25 15.53 -10.95
N VAL A 415 -0.95 16.80 -10.64
CA VAL A 415 0.40 17.36 -10.74
C VAL A 415 1.18 17.02 -9.47
N TYR A 416 2.30 16.30 -9.60
CA TYR A 416 3.14 15.90 -8.46
C TYR A 416 4.39 16.78 -8.32
N THR A 417 4.94 16.86 -7.10
CA THR A 417 6.25 17.50 -6.87
C THR A 417 7.41 16.64 -7.34
N SER A 418 7.28 15.32 -7.22
CA SER A 418 8.30 14.33 -7.55
C SER A 418 8.38 14.11 -9.07
N PRO A 419 9.55 14.22 -9.71
CA PRO A 419 9.71 13.82 -11.11
C PRO A 419 9.69 12.29 -11.23
N ASP A 420 9.25 11.79 -12.39
CA ASP A 420 9.15 10.34 -12.66
C ASP A 420 10.51 9.65 -12.51
N GLU A 421 11.62 10.31 -12.86
CA GLU A 421 12.98 9.80 -12.68
C GLU A 421 13.34 9.53 -11.21
N ALA A 422 12.81 10.33 -10.27
CA ALA A 422 13.05 10.11 -8.84
C ALA A 422 12.17 8.98 -8.28
N ILE A 423 10.93 8.86 -8.77
CA ILE A 423 10.00 7.77 -8.42
C ILE A 423 10.54 6.43 -8.94
N LEU A 424 11.14 6.43 -10.14
CA LEU A 424 11.70 5.27 -10.82
C LEU A 424 13.18 4.99 -10.49
N CYS A 425 13.79 5.77 -9.58
CA CYS A 425 15.15 5.54 -9.13
C CYS A 425 15.25 4.20 -8.36
N PRO A 426 16.12 3.25 -8.76
CA PRO A 426 16.21 1.94 -8.09
C PRO A 426 16.79 1.99 -6.67
N ASP A 427 17.58 3.02 -6.36
CA ASP A 427 18.11 3.27 -5.03
C ASP A 427 17.05 4.00 -4.20
N SER A 428 16.47 3.31 -3.22
CA SER A 428 15.42 3.84 -2.36
C SER A 428 15.87 5.05 -1.54
N LYS A 429 17.15 5.14 -1.18
CA LYS A 429 17.72 6.26 -0.41
C LYS A 429 17.84 7.50 -1.29
N GLN A 430 18.34 7.34 -2.51
CA GLN A 430 18.41 8.43 -3.49
C GLN A 430 17.00 8.89 -3.90
N SER A 431 16.09 7.95 -4.14
CA SER A 431 14.68 8.23 -4.43
C SER A 431 14.02 9.05 -3.32
N MET A 432 14.13 8.61 -2.05
CA MET A 432 13.58 9.31 -0.88
C MET A 432 14.12 10.75 -0.76
N TYR A 433 15.44 10.90 -0.80
CA TYR A 433 16.10 12.21 -0.69
C TYR A 433 15.66 13.16 -1.81
N CYS A 434 15.65 12.68 -3.05
CA CYS A 434 15.30 13.47 -4.22
C CYS A 434 13.83 13.90 -4.24
N GLN A 435 12.91 13.01 -3.85
CA GLN A 435 11.48 13.33 -3.75
C GLN A 435 11.21 14.36 -2.64
N LEU A 436 11.83 14.20 -1.46
CA LEU A 436 11.74 15.18 -0.37
C LEU A 436 12.35 16.54 -0.76
N LEU A 437 13.50 16.56 -1.44
CA LEU A 437 14.12 17.77 -1.94
C LEU A 437 13.18 18.52 -2.90
N CYS A 438 12.59 17.81 -3.87
CA CYS A 438 11.60 18.38 -4.80
C CYS A 438 10.34 18.89 -4.08
N GLY A 439 9.87 18.18 -3.04
CA GLY A 439 8.73 18.56 -2.22
C GLY A 439 8.97 19.82 -1.38
N LEU A 440 10.15 19.97 -0.79
CA LEU A 440 10.57 21.17 -0.04
C LEU A 440 10.75 22.38 -0.98
N VAL A 441 11.39 22.15 -2.13
CA VAL A 441 11.62 23.15 -3.18
C VAL A 441 10.31 23.76 -3.72
N GLN A 442 9.24 22.96 -3.78
CA GLN A 442 7.91 23.36 -4.29
C GLN A 442 6.90 23.62 -3.15
N ARG A 443 7.35 23.78 -1.90
CA ARG A 443 6.50 23.79 -0.69
C ARG A 443 5.30 24.75 -0.68
N HIS A 444 5.37 25.85 -1.44
CA HIS A 444 4.30 26.84 -1.54
C HIS A 444 3.20 26.49 -2.56
N GLU A 445 3.40 25.42 -3.34
CA GLU A 445 2.44 24.85 -4.28
C GLU A 445 1.75 23.59 -3.72
N VAL A 446 2.29 22.98 -2.66
CA VAL A 446 1.80 21.72 -2.10
C VAL A 446 0.46 21.91 -1.38
N LEU A 447 -0.58 21.25 -1.88
CA LEU A 447 -1.95 21.24 -1.34
C LEU A 447 -2.33 19.94 -0.66
N ARG A 448 -1.62 18.85 -0.95
CA ARG A 448 -1.82 17.52 -0.36
C ARG A 448 -0.47 16.81 -0.27
N VAL A 449 -0.26 16.03 0.79
CA VAL A 449 0.96 15.24 1.01
C VAL A 449 0.57 13.78 1.22
N GLY A 450 1.43 12.83 0.92
CA GLY A 450 1.09 11.44 1.14
C GLY A 450 2.10 10.40 0.70
N ALA A 451 1.72 9.15 0.94
CA ALA A 451 2.32 7.93 0.40
C ALA A 451 1.22 6.86 0.38
N VAL A 452 1.43 5.70 -0.25
CA VAL A 452 0.39 4.66 -0.28
C VAL A 452 0.03 4.17 1.14
N PHE A 453 1.02 3.96 2.01
CA PHE A 453 0.82 3.52 3.38
C PHE A 453 1.31 4.55 4.41
N ALA A 454 0.62 4.62 5.56
CA ALA A 454 1.04 5.41 6.71
C ALA A 454 2.52 5.20 7.10
N SER A 455 2.96 3.94 7.14
CA SER A 455 4.35 3.56 7.45
C SER A 455 5.38 4.12 6.47
N ALA A 456 5.04 4.20 5.17
CA ALA A 456 5.92 4.78 4.16
C ALA A 456 6.05 6.31 4.32
N PHE A 457 4.96 6.99 4.67
CA PHE A 457 4.99 8.43 4.95
C PHE A 457 5.75 8.75 6.25
N LEU A 458 5.56 7.95 7.30
CA LEU A 458 6.33 8.10 8.55
C LEU A 458 7.84 7.85 8.35
N ARG A 459 8.24 6.86 7.54
CA ARG A 459 9.65 6.68 7.14
C ARG A 459 10.23 7.92 6.48
N ALA A 460 9.46 8.61 5.65
CA ALA A 460 9.93 9.83 5.00
C ALA A 460 10.07 11.02 5.96
N ILE A 461 9.18 11.14 6.95
CA ILE A 461 9.35 12.12 8.04
C ILE A 461 10.62 11.79 8.83
N LYS A 462 10.86 10.51 9.15
CA LYS A 462 12.08 10.10 9.85
C LYS A 462 13.35 10.38 9.03
N PHE A 463 13.33 10.06 7.75
CA PHE A 463 14.40 10.40 6.82
C PHE A 463 14.65 11.91 6.77
N LEU A 464 13.60 12.73 6.84
CA LEU A 464 13.72 14.18 6.91
C LEU A 464 14.34 14.65 8.23
N GLU A 465 14.05 14.02 9.37
CA GLU A 465 14.73 14.29 10.66
C GLU A 465 16.25 14.09 10.55
N ASP A 466 16.70 13.06 9.84
CA ASP A 466 18.11 12.73 9.67
C ASP A 466 18.82 13.62 8.61
N TYR A 467 18.12 13.94 7.51
CA TYR A 467 18.72 14.57 6.31
C TYR A 467 18.38 16.05 6.10
N TRP A 468 17.55 16.70 6.94
CA TRP A 468 17.14 18.10 6.68
C TRP A 468 18.29 19.09 6.53
N LYS A 469 19.43 18.89 7.20
CA LYS A 469 20.60 19.77 7.08
C LYS A 469 21.21 19.73 5.69
N GLU A 470 21.32 18.54 5.12
CA GLU A 470 21.85 18.31 3.78
C GLU A 470 20.85 18.83 2.73
N LEU A 471 19.56 18.54 2.91
CA LEU A 471 18.48 19.10 2.07
C LEU A 471 18.45 20.64 2.10
N CYS A 472 18.67 21.28 3.24
CA CYS A 472 18.79 22.74 3.34
C CYS A 472 20.07 23.24 2.66
N SER A 473 21.19 22.51 2.75
CA SER A 473 22.43 22.84 2.02
C SER A 473 22.23 22.80 0.51
N ASP A 474 21.56 21.77 -0.01
CA ASP A 474 21.25 21.65 -1.44
C ASP A 474 20.34 22.79 -1.92
N ILE A 475 19.28 23.14 -1.16
CA ILE A 475 18.41 24.29 -1.45
C ILE A 475 19.18 25.62 -1.40
N ARG A 476 20.08 25.78 -0.42
CA ARG A 476 20.90 26.99 -0.22
C ARG A 476 21.92 27.19 -1.35
N THR A 477 22.52 26.11 -1.85
CA THR A 477 23.56 26.13 -2.90
C THR A 477 23.02 25.96 -4.31
N GLY A 478 21.80 25.47 -4.49
CA GLY A 478 21.25 25.10 -5.80
C GLY A 478 21.92 23.86 -6.41
N GLN A 479 22.61 23.04 -5.62
CA GLN A 479 23.35 21.87 -6.07
C GLN A 479 22.79 20.61 -5.40
N VAL A 480 22.62 19.53 -6.17
CA VAL A 480 22.22 18.23 -5.62
C VAL A 480 23.46 17.52 -5.08
N SER A 481 23.36 17.02 -3.84
CA SER A 481 24.41 16.29 -3.13
C SER A 481 25.07 15.17 -3.93
N ASP A 482 26.40 15.03 -3.79
CA ASP A 482 27.22 14.21 -4.68
C ASP A 482 27.00 12.69 -4.59
N TRP A 483 26.42 12.21 -3.48
CA TRP A 483 26.06 10.80 -3.34
C TRP A 483 24.80 10.41 -4.11
N ILE A 484 24.06 11.39 -4.66
CA ILE A 484 23.08 11.14 -5.72
C ILE A 484 23.85 10.82 -7.00
N THR A 485 23.99 9.53 -7.25
CA THR A 485 24.79 8.92 -8.32
C THR A 485 23.94 8.48 -9.51
N ASP A 486 22.62 8.28 -9.33
CA ASP A 486 21.71 8.05 -10.46
C ASP A 486 21.61 9.33 -11.31
N LEU A 487 22.14 9.25 -12.54
CA LEU A 487 22.24 10.40 -13.44
C LEU A 487 20.88 10.92 -13.91
N SER A 488 19.87 10.05 -14.02
CA SER A 488 18.54 10.43 -14.48
C SER A 488 17.81 11.22 -13.39
N CYS A 489 17.81 10.68 -12.17
CA CYS A 489 17.29 11.31 -10.97
C CYS A 489 18.01 12.63 -10.69
N ARG A 490 19.35 12.65 -10.68
CA ARG A 490 20.14 13.86 -10.44
C ARG A 490 19.84 14.96 -11.46
N SER A 491 19.69 14.61 -12.75
CA SER A 491 19.38 15.58 -13.81
C SER A 491 17.98 16.18 -13.64
N ALA A 492 16.95 15.36 -13.43
CA ALA A 492 15.57 15.80 -13.24
C ALA A 492 15.42 16.68 -11.98
N VAL A 493 16.04 16.27 -10.87
CA VAL A 493 16.00 17.00 -9.59
C VAL A 493 16.76 18.31 -9.68
N SER A 494 17.89 18.37 -10.39
CA SER A 494 18.66 19.61 -10.60
C SER A 494 17.85 20.68 -11.34
N LEU A 495 17.00 20.28 -12.31
CA LEU A 495 16.10 21.21 -13.01
C LEU A 495 15.04 21.81 -12.07
N ILE A 496 14.52 21.02 -11.13
CA ILE A 496 13.53 21.46 -10.13
C ILE A 496 14.18 22.32 -9.03
N LEU A 497 15.37 21.92 -8.57
CA LEU A 497 16.17 22.64 -7.58
C LEU A 497 16.59 24.02 -8.10
N GLY A 498 17.00 24.09 -9.37
CA GLY A 498 17.25 25.35 -10.08
C GLY A 498 18.30 26.23 -9.41
N LYS A 499 17.98 27.52 -9.23
CA LYS A 499 18.92 28.50 -8.65
C LYS A 499 19.01 28.41 -7.11
N PRO A 500 20.16 28.81 -6.52
CA PRO A 500 20.33 28.94 -5.06
C PRO A 500 19.18 29.72 -4.38
N ARG A 501 18.70 29.22 -3.24
CA ARG A 501 17.60 29.82 -2.45
C ARG A 501 17.91 29.81 -0.95
N PRO A 502 18.87 30.63 -0.47
CA PRO A 502 19.23 30.70 0.95
C PRO A 502 18.03 30.99 1.86
N ASP A 503 17.20 31.98 1.54
CA ASP A 503 16.04 32.36 2.35
C ASP A 503 15.05 31.19 2.57
N MET A 504 14.90 30.32 1.58
CA MET A 504 14.05 29.12 1.67
C MET A 504 14.69 28.05 2.56
N ALA A 505 16.00 27.84 2.42
CA ALA A 505 16.76 26.92 3.27
C ALA A 505 16.71 27.37 4.74
N ASP A 506 16.95 28.66 5.02
CA ASP A 506 16.92 29.23 6.37
C ASP A 506 15.52 29.09 7.02
N LEU A 507 14.44 29.24 6.25
CA LEU A 507 13.08 29.01 6.71
C LEU A 507 12.79 27.53 7.05
N ILE A 508 13.28 26.59 6.23
CA ILE A 508 13.11 25.15 6.48
C ILE A 508 13.95 24.72 7.70
N GLU A 509 15.22 25.15 7.74
CA GLU A 509 16.15 24.92 8.85
C GLU A 509 15.58 25.44 10.19
N LYS A 510 14.93 26.61 10.19
CA LYS A 510 14.25 27.15 11.39
C LYS A 510 13.09 26.27 11.88
N GLU A 511 12.40 25.55 11.01
CA GLU A 511 11.31 24.66 11.41
C GLU A 511 11.83 23.27 11.85
N CYS A 512 12.81 22.72 11.11
CA CYS A 512 13.41 21.42 11.40
C CYS A 512 14.34 21.41 12.63
N SER A 513 14.96 22.54 12.98
CA SER A 513 15.84 22.68 14.16
C SER A 513 15.09 22.84 15.50
N ARG A 514 13.75 22.83 15.50
CA ARG A 514 12.93 22.90 16.71
C ARG A 514 12.99 21.59 17.50
N GLU A 515 12.94 21.68 18.83
CA GLU A 515 12.91 20.51 19.72
C GLU A 515 11.67 19.61 19.54
N SER A 516 10.56 20.14 19.03
CA SER A 516 9.33 19.40 18.75
C SER A 516 8.91 19.53 17.29
N TRP A 517 8.76 18.36 16.66
CA TRP A 517 8.26 18.18 15.30
C TRP A 517 6.73 18.02 15.23
N GLU A 518 6.01 18.32 16.32
CA GLU A 518 4.55 18.40 16.29
C GLU A 518 4.07 19.39 15.22
N GLY A 519 3.18 18.96 14.33
CA GLY A 519 2.71 19.78 13.21
C GLY A 519 3.77 20.15 12.18
N ILE A 520 4.92 19.45 12.11
CA ILE A 520 5.98 19.71 11.12
C ILE A 520 5.46 19.72 9.68
N ILE A 521 4.46 18.88 9.35
CA ILE A 521 3.88 18.85 8.01
C ILE A 521 3.23 20.20 7.64
N LYS A 522 2.43 20.79 8.53
CA LYS A 522 1.84 22.13 8.31
C LYS A 522 2.89 23.24 8.33
N LYS A 523 3.97 23.10 9.10
CA LYS A 523 5.08 24.08 9.13
C LYS A 523 5.86 24.08 7.82
N LEU A 524 6.21 22.90 7.31
CA LEU A 524 6.97 22.73 6.08
C LEU A 524 6.13 22.93 4.82
N TRP A 525 4.87 22.47 4.79
CA TRP A 525 3.96 22.59 3.66
C TRP A 525 2.67 23.32 4.06
N PRO A 526 2.69 24.67 4.19
CA PRO A 526 1.66 25.44 4.88
C PRO A 526 0.32 25.57 4.15
N LYS A 527 0.22 25.14 2.89
CA LYS A 527 -1.05 25.06 2.15
C LYS A 527 -1.65 23.65 2.11
N THR A 528 -1.05 22.67 2.79
CA THR A 528 -1.55 21.30 2.85
C THR A 528 -2.94 21.26 3.47
N LYS A 529 -3.90 20.66 2.74
CA LYS A 529 -5.30 20.51 3.13
C LYS A 529 -5.54 19.17 3.86
N TYR A 530 -4.82 18.12 3.49
CA TYR A 530 -4.90 16.78 4.08
C TYR A 530 -3.62 15.96 3.85
N ILE A 531 -3.49 14.86 4.60
CA ILE A 531 -2.52 13.78 4.34
C ILE A 531 -3.28 12.60 3.74
N GLU A 532 -2.87 12.12 2.58
CA GLU A 532 -3.43 10.92 1.94
C GLU A 532 -2.51 9.72 2.16
N VAL A 533 -3.01 8.75 2.93
CA VAL A 533 -2.30 7.54 3.37
C VAL A 533 -3.32 6.48 3.76
N ILE A 534 -3.06 5.20 3.43
CA ILE A 534 -3.85 4.10 4.01
C ILE A 534 -3.58 4.04 5.52
N VAL A 535 -4.64 4.24 6.31
CA VAL A 535 -4.69 4.22 7.78
C VAL A 535 -5.72 3.22 8.33
N THR A 536 -6.31 2.40 7.47
CA THR A 536 -7.21 1.29 7.87
C THR A 536 -6.46 -0.02 8.09
N GLY A 537 -7.09 -0.98 8.76
CA GLY A 537 -6.49 -2.28 9.08
C GLY A 537 -5.25 -2.14 9.96
N SER A 538 -4.19 -2.91 9.69
CA SER A 538 -2.93 -2.86 10.45
C SER A 538 -2.22 -1.50 10.39
N MET A 539 -2.58 -0.59 9.47
CA MET A 539 -2.03 0.77 9.44
C MET A 539 -2.65 1.71 10.49
N ALA A 540 -3.76 1.32 11.15
CA ALA A 540 -4.42 2.14 12.16
C ALA A 540 -3.52 2.45 13.38
N GLN A 541 -2.56 1.58 13.69
CA GLN A 541 -1.56 1.80 14.74
C GLN A 541 -0.73 3.09 14.55
N TYR A 542 -0.62 3.59 13.32
CA TYR A 542 0.16 4.78 12.98
C TYR A 542 -0.63 6.09 13.09
N ILE A 543 -1.95 6.05 13.30
CA ILE A 543 -2.80 7.23 13.40
C ILE A 543 -2.27 8.24 14.45
N PRO A 544 -1.94 7.85 15.70
CA PRO A 544 -1.49 8.83 16.71
C PRO A 544 -0.18 9.52 16.34
N THR A 545 0.74 8.81 15.69
CA THR A 545 2.02 9.34 15.19
C THR A 545 1.79 10.32 14.03
N LEU A 546 0.90 9.98 13.10
CA LEU A 546 0.51 10.87 12.01
C LEU A 546 -0.22 12.13 12.51
N GLU A 547 -1.12 12.00 13.50
CA GLU A 547 -1.79 13.14 14.13
C GLU A 547 -0.78 14.12 14.74
N PHE A 548 0.22 13.61 15.47
CA PHE A 548 1.32 14.41 16.02
C PHE A 548 2.07 15.20 14.94
N TYR A 549 2.61 14.55 13.90
CA TYR A 549 3.35 15.25 12.84
C TYR A 549 2.46 16.14 11.95
N SER A 550 1.18 15.80 11.79
CA SER A 550 0.24 16.58 10.97
C SER A 550 -0.23 17.88 11.62
N GLY A 551 -0.26 17.94 12.95
CA GLY A 551 -0.85 19.07 13.68
C GLY A 551 -2.35 19.21 13.39
N GLY A 552 -3.05 18.09 13.25
CA GLY A 552 -4.48 18.04 12.91
C GLY A 552 -4.77 18.39 11.44
N LEU A 553 -4.07 17.76 10.49
CA LEU A 553 -4.63 17.61 9.14
C LEU A 553 -5.57 16.41 9.12
N PRO A 554 -6.64 16.41 8.29
CA PRO A 554 -7.37 15.19 7.96
C PRO A 554 -6.40 14.12 7.43
N LEU A 555 -6.57 12.89 7.92
CA LEU A 555 -5.91 11.69 7.40
C LEU A 555 -6.92 10.97 6.50
N ILE A 556 -6.64 10.91 5.20
CA ILE A 556 -7.56 10.37 4.20
C ILE A 556 -7.02 9.05 3.67
N SER A 557 -7.87 8.00 3.74
CA SER A 557 -7.67 6.76 3.00
C SER A 557 -8.65 6.72 1.83
N THR A 558 -8.14 6.75 0.60
CA THR A 558 -8.92 6.93 -0.64
C THR A 558 -9.36 5.63 -1.30
N MET A 559 -8.60 4.55 -1.16
CA MET A 559 -8.78 3.31 -1.94
C MET A 559 -8.47 2.04 -1.15
N TYR A 560 -9.16 0.95 -1.55
CA TYR A 560 -8.90 -0.42 -1.16
C TYR A 560 -8.64 -1.27 -2.42
N ALA A 561 -7.45 -1.85 -2.49
CA ALA A 561 -6.93 -2.58 -3.65
C ALA A 561 -5.79 -3.53 -3.22
N SER A 562 -5.47 -4.51 -4.07
CA SER A 562 -4.38 -5.45 -3.90
C SER A 562 -3.63 -5.73 -5.22
N SER A 563 -2.81 -6.78 -5.29
CA SER A 563 -2.13 -7.20 -6.52
C SER A 563 -3.07 -7.99 -7.45
N GLU A 564 -3.97 -8.76 -6.85
CA GLU A 564 -5.07 -9.56 -7.40
C GLU A 564 -6.10 -8.67 -8.13
N CYS A 565 -6.64 -7.66 -7.44
CA CYS A 565 -7.70 -6.80 -7.97
C CYS A 565 -7.74 -5.42 -7.28
N TYR A 566 -8.31 -4.42 -7.96
CA TYR A 566 -8.58 -3.09 -7.40
C TYR A 566 -10.07 -3.01 -7.04
N PHE A 567 -10.38 -2.99 -5.74
CA PHE A 567 -11.71 -3.36 -5.24
C PHE A 567 -12.67 -2.17 -5.16
N GLY A 568 -12.32 -1.13 -4.39
CA GLY A 568 -13.29 -0.10 -4.00
C GLY A 568 -12.67 1.19 -3.48
N ILE A 569 -13.47 2.25 -3.47
CA ILE A 569 -13.03 3.62 -3.15
C ILE A 569 -13.81 4.18 -1.95
N ASN A 570 -13.19 5.07 -1.20
CA ASN A 570 -13.87 5.78 -0.12
C ASN A 570 -14.68 6.94 -0.69
N LEU A 571 -16.01 6.81 -0.73
CA LEU A 571 -16.93 7.86 -1.22
C LEU A 571 -17.09 9.04 -0.25
N ASN A 572 -16.57 8.94 0.98
CA ASN A 572 -16.51 10.01 1.97
C ASN A 572 -15.08 10.18 2.51
N PRO A 573 -14.13 10.70 1.70
CA PRO A 573 -12.71 10.78 2.05
C PRO A 573 -12.41 11.61 3.30
N LEU A 574 -13.32 12.50 3.72
CA LEU A 574 -13.18 13.29 4.95
C LEU A 574 -13.79 12.63 6.21
N SER A 575 -14.21 11.36 6.15
CA SER A 575 -14.55 10.61 7.36
C SER A 575 -13.34 10.46 8.29
N LYS A 576 -13.58 10.24 9.59
CA LYS A 576 -12.47 9.97 10.51
C LYS A 576 -11.88 8.59 10.20
N PRO A 577 -10.59 8.33 10.50
CA PRO A 577 -9.98 7.03 10.22
C PRO A 577 -10.75 5.78 10.73
N PRO A 578 -11.43 5.78 11.90
CA PRO A 578 -12.27 4.65 12.33
C PRO A 578 -13.58 4.51 11.56
N ASP A 579 -14.04 5.58 10.91
CA ASP A 579 -15.31 5.68 10.17
C ASP A 579 -15.09 5.50 8.64
N VAL A 580 -13.92 5.02 8.21
CA VAL A 580 -13.62 4.78 6.78
C VAL A 580 -14.39 3.55 6.30
N SER A 581 -15.04 3.68 5.14
CA SER A 581 -15.71 2.58 4.45
C SER A 581 -15.43 2.66 2.96
N TYR A 582 -15.14 1.53 2.33
CA TYR A 582 -14.85 1.45 0.90
C TYR A 582 -16.06 0.89 0.15
N THR A 583 -16.54 1.61 -0.84
CA THR A 583 -17.57 1.13 -1.76
C THR A 583 -16.90 0.38 -2.89
N LEU A 584 -17.18 -0.93 -3.00
CA LEU A 584 -16.68 -1.73 -4.12
C LEU A 584 -17.24 -1.22 -5.45
N LEU A 585 -16.40 -1.14 -6.47
CA LEU A 585 -16.77 -0.67 -7.81
C LEU A 585 -17.23 -1.88 -8.66
N PRO A 586 -18.54 -2.04 -8.95
CA PRO A 586 -19.08 -3.29 -9.49
C PRO A 586 -18.55 -3.72 -10.87
N ASN A 587 -17.81 -2.86 -11.56
CA ASN A 587 -17.22 -3.11 -12.87
C ASN A 587 -15.77 -3.67 -12.82
N MET A 588 -15.15 -3.76 -11.65
CA MET A 588 -13.72 -4.11 -11.52
C MET A 588 -13.47 -5.63 -11.58
N ALA A 589 -14.28 -6.40 -10.87
CA ALA A 589 -14.31 -7.86 -10.86
C ALA A 589 -15.70 -8.34 -10.44
N TYR A 590 -15.98 -9.64 -10.56
CA TYR A 590 -17.16 -10.24 -9.95
C TYR A 590 -16.86 -10.54 -8.47
N PHE A 591 -17.73 -10.07 -7.58
CA PHE A 591 -17.54 -10.03 -6.15
C PHE A 591 -18.56 -10.91 -5.41
N GLU A 592 -18.01 -11.78 -4.58
CA GLU A 592 -18.73 -12.77 -3.78
C GLU A 592 -18.24 -12.72 -2.33
N PHE A 593 -19.08 -13.18 -1.40
CA PHE A 593 -18.87 -12.98 0.02
C PHE A 593 -19.17 -14.25 0.80
N LEU A 594 -18.15 -14.81 1.46
CA LEU A 594 -18.30 -15.96 2.35
C LEU A 594 -18.59 -15.45 3.77
N PRO A 595 -19.74 -15.81 4.41
CA PRO A 595 -20.07 -15.34 5.75
C PRO A 595 -19.05 -15.78 6.81
N VAL A 596 -18.71 -14.88 7.74
CA VAL A 596 -17.80 -15.14 8.86
C VAL A 596 -18.52 -14.87 10.18
N ASP A 597 -18.52 -15.87 11.08
CA ASP A 597 -19.07 -15.72 12.43
C ASP A 597 -18.14 -14.91 13.33
N LYS A 598 -18.70 -13.91 14.02
CA LYS A 598 -17.98 -13.02 14.96
C LYS A 598 -17.23 -13.74 16.08
N ASN A 599 -17.59 -14.99 16.38
CA ASN A 599 -17.00 -15.76 17.48
C ASN A 599 -15.67 -16.44 17.09
N HIS A 600 -15.22 -16.31 15.84
CA HIS A 600 -13.92 -16.89 15.43
C HIS A 600 -12.73 -16.25 16.17
N ASP A 601 -12.81 -14.96 16.53
CA ASP A 601 -11.75 -14.26 17.27
C ASP A 601 -11.50 -14.83 18.69
N GLU A 602 -12.48 -15.49 19.32
CA GLU A 602 -12.28 -16.19 20.60
C GLU A 602 -11.79 -17.64 20.44
N MET A 603 -11.84 -18.21 19.22
CA MET A 603 -11.37 -19.59 18.97
C MET A 603 -9.96 -19.67 18.36
N VAL A 604 -9.45 -18.59 17.75
CA VAL A 604 -8.10 -18.56 17.15
C VAL A 604 -6.98 -18.70 18.20
N GLN A 605 -7.23 -18.39 19.48
CA GLN A 605 -6.26 -18.60 20.57
C GLN A 605 -5.98 -20.07 20.94
N ASN A 606 -6.62 -21.07 20.30
CA ASN A 606 -6.39 -22.50 20.58
C ASN A 606 -6.06 -23.35 19.34
N CYS A 607 -5.78 -22.73 18.19
CA CYS A 607 -5.50 -23.45 16.94
C CYS A 607 -4.05 -23.27 16.48
N ASN A 608 -3.15 -24.11 17.01
CA ASN A 608 -1.81 -24.31 16.44
C ASN A 608 -1.91 -24.56 14.93
N GLY A 609 -1.05 -23.89 14.15
CA GLY A 609 -1.11 -23.81 12.70
C GLY A 609 -1.33 -25.14 11.96
N ALA A 610 -2.59 -25.45 11.71
CA ALA A 610 -3.05 -26.46 10.77
C ALA A 610 -4.50 -26.11 10.37
N LEU A 611 -4.67 -25.48 9.20
CA LEU A 611 -5.96 -25.46 8.52
C LEU A 611 -6.34 -26.93 8.27
N SER A 612 -7.33 -27.43 9.01
CA SER A 612 -7.72 -28.83 8.93
C SER A 612 -8.43 -29.08 7.61
N PRO A 613 -7.91 -29.93 6.71
CA PRO A 613 -8.63 -30.31 5.51
C PRO A 613 -9.67 -31.36 5.89
N ASN A 614 -10.79 -30.92 6.48
CA ASN A 614 -12.04 -31.65 6.49
C ASN A 614 -13.21 -30.75 6.93
N CYS A 615 -14.04 -30.42 5.94
CA CYS A 615 -15.47 -30.48 6.10
C CYS A 615 -15.82 -31.75 6.90
N LYS A 616 -16.47 -31.63 8.07
CA LYS A 616 -16.83 -32.80 8.87
C LYS A 616 -17.75 -33.69 8.05
N LYS A 617 -17.27 -34.86 7.65
CA LYS A 617 -18.15 -36.02 7.46
C LYS A 617 -18.73 -36.36 8.82
N VAL A 618 -19.86 -35.75 9.14
CA VAL A 618 -20.82 -36.36 10.05
C VAL A 618 -21.44 -37.51 9.26
N GLU A 619 -21.11 -38.74 9.65
CA GLU A 619 -21.91 -39.89 9.26
C GLU A 619 -23.21 -39.84 10.08
N ASP A 620 -24.20 -39.07 9.58
CA ASP A 620 -25.64 -39.28 9.80
C ASP A 620 -26.45 -38.26 8.95
N ASP A 621 -27.69 -38.63 8.61
CA ASP A 621 -28.48 -38.17 7.44
C ASP A 621 -29.09 -36.73 7.51
N GLU A 622 -28.42 -35.74 8.11
CA GLU A 622 -28.93 -34.35 8.14
C GLU A 622 -27.94 -33.32 7.57
N LYS A 623 -28.24 -32.88 6.33
CA LYS A 623 -27.80 -31.65 5.63
C LYS A 623 -26.40 -31.12 5.96
N VAL A 624 -25.46 -31.36 5.03
CA VAL A 624 -24.28 -30.49 4.88
C VAL A 624 -24.76 -29.07 4.64
N GLU A 625 -24.55 -28.18 5.61
CA GLU A 625 -24.79 -26.75 5.46
C GLU A 625 -23.68 -26.17 4.58
N ILE A 626 -23.95 -26.10 3.28
CA ILE A 626 -23.10 -25.37 2.34
C ILE A 626 -23.14 -23.91 2.77
N CYS A 627 -22.02 -23.35 3.21
CA CYS A 627 -21.90 -21.91 3.47
C CYS A 627 -22.25 -21.16 2.18
N GLU A 628 -23.47 -20.59 2.13
CA GLU A 628 -24.02 -20.02 0.91
C GLU A 628 -23.31 -18.70 0.60
N VAL A 629 -22.55 -18.69 -0.50
CA VAL A 629 -21.79 -17.54 -0.96
C VAL A 629 -22.75 -16.44 -1.44
N VAL A 630 -22.68 -15.29 -0.76
CA VAL A 630 -23.56 -14.14 -0.96
C VAL A 630 -23.02 -13.26 -2.08
N ASP A 631 -23.91 -12.75 -2.94
CA ASP A 631 -23.55 -11.80 -4.00
C ASP A 631 -23.40 -10.38 -3.44
N LEU A 632 -22.65 -9.52 -4.15
CA LEU A 632 -22.39 -8.12 -3.77
C LEU A 632 -23.61 -7.31 -3.28
N VAL A 633 -24.79 -7.54 -3.85
CA VAL A 633 -26.01 -6.78 -3.52
C VAL A 633 -26.85 -7.40 -2.40
N ASP A 634 -26.53 -8.63 -1.98
CA ASP A 634 -27.29 -9.41 -1.00
C ASP A 634 -26.61 -9.47 0.39
N VAL A 635 -25.46 -8.79 0.55
CA VAL A 635 -24.73 -8.66 1.81
C VAL A 635 -25.55 -7.92 2.88
N LYS A 636 -25.41 -8.34 4.14
CA LYS A 636 -26.19 -7.82 5.27
C LYS A 636 -25.38 -6.81 6.08
N VAL A 637 -25.98 -5.66 6.36
CA VAL A 637 -25.37 -4.61 7.20
C VAL A 637 -25.08 -5.14 8.60
N GLY A 638 -23.82 -5.02 9.04
CA GLY A 638 -23.36 -5.49 10.36
C GLY A 638 -22.93 -6.97 10.43
N SER A 639 -23.05 -7.71 9.32
CA SER A 639 -22.44 -9.03 9.12
C SER A 639 -21.00 -8.91 8.62
N TYR A 640 -20.23 -9.97 8.83
CA TYR A 640 -18.81 -10.05 8.50
C TYR A 640 -18.65 -11.10 7.40
N TYR A 641 -17.73 -10.83 6.48
CA TYR A 641 -17.54 -11.64 5.28
C TYR A 641 -16.08 -11.66 4.86
N GLU A 642 -15.62 -12.81 4.38
CA GLU A 642 -14.40 -12.92 3.58
C GLU A 642 -14.74 -12.59 2.12
N LEU A 643 -13.89 -11.77 1.48
CA LEU A 643 -14.09 -11.32 0.10
C LEU A 643 -13.53 -12.38 -0.87
N VAL A 644 -14.41 -12.85 -1.74
CA VAL A 644 -14.13 -13.81 -2.82
C VAL A 644 -14.20 -13.07 -4.14
N VAL A 645 -13.19 -13.26 -5.00
CA VAL A 645 -13.09 -12.53 -6.28
C VAL A 645 -12.98 -13.45 -7.49
N THR A 646 -13.65 -13.06 -8.57
CA THR A 646 -13.46 -13.64 -9.91
C THR A 646 -13.06 -12.53 -10.89
N THR A 647 -11.87 -12.64 -11.47
CA THR A 647 -11.21 -11.57 -12.23
C THR A 647 -11.15 -11.87 -13.73
N PHE A 648 -10.85 -10.84 -14.53
CA PHE A 648 -10.62 -10.99 -15.96
C PHE A 648 -9.32 -11.72 -16.30
N THR A 649 -8.36 -11.77 -15.36
CA THR A 649 -7.01 -12.32 -15.57
C THR A 649 -6.89 -13.82 -15.28
N GLY A 650 -8.00 -14.47 -14.87
CA GLY A 650 -8.06 -15.92 -14.70
C GLY A 650 -7.97 -16.41 -13.26
N GLU A 651 -8.13 -15.52 -12.28
CA GLU A 651 -8.41 -15.92 -10.89
C GLU A 651 -9.92 -16.11 -10.77
N TYR A 652 -10.35 -17.32 -10.45
CA TYR A 652 -11.76 -17.69 -10.31
C TYR A 652 -12.06 -18.03 -8.86
N VAL A 653 -13.00 -17.32 -8.26
CA VAL A 653 -13.53 -17.60 -6.91
C VAL A 653 -12.42 -17.72 -5.85
N SER A 654 -11.43 -16.82 -5.91
CA SER A 654 -10.27 -16.83 -5.01
C SER A 654 -10.58 -16.11 -3.69
N THR A 655 -10.30 -16.73 -2.56
CA THR A 655 -10.34 -16.09 -1.23
C THR A 655 -9.12 -15.19 -1.02
N LEU A 656 -9.35 -13.94 -0.60
CA LEU A 656 -8.29 -13.01 -0.21
C LEU A 656 -7.78 -13.31 1.20
N THR A 657 -7.05 -14.42 1.35
CA THR A 657 -6.27 -14.71 2.56
C THR A 657 -5.12 -13.71 2.70
N SER A 658 -5.36 -12.69 3.52
CA SER A 658 -4.44 -11.58 3.83
C SER A 658 -3.57 -11.87 5.05
#